data_AF-A0A962M4R6-F1
#
_entry.id   AF-A0A962M4R6-F1
#
_cell.length_a   1.000
_cell.length_b   1.000
_cell.length_c   1.000
_cell.angle_alpha   90.00
_cell.angle_beta   90.00
_cell.angle_gamma   90.00
#
_symmetry.space_group_name_H-M   'P 1'
#
loop_
_entity.id
_entity.type
_entity.pdbx_description
1 polymer ?
#
loop_
_entity_poly.entity_id
_entity_poly.type
_entity_poly.pdbx_seq_one_letter_code
_entity_poly.pdbx_strand_id
1 'polypeptide(L)'
;MGLSAPQDVYFVTLDGNVKSSGGTSTLANGQVAIVNMSKSPTVDGAVIVSDFSRVSKRDKMEIRMGKPKVGVSRSLDNKSWSSLTFTLEDVEEVRVDAPTQTGIKVDDFIIGYNGVDGSEIVLDNGDNEVIQLMIKGKAMSYLGYKDGCATVQFQIEAPNQGSFTMQEIIEKAVERLEDYDMLGQVKLTEFVDIIPVNSENPASIPNAITQQFYNLTLEDDGTYTALGRVQAQYNQAVVRTSFDGNNSVYTMVASSLPSAYSESLAQVIKGCDDCPDGYDELEAGFITQISVEDDGADISATIEANVPGVVASSTVKNLQDNGVGYYTFVTDDPLTDSEITTFLAVSNTLGTAKFTEIGDVVAVCENTDTTDTAWVAGEACSAIEEVYTITLADDECGQNRLAELQDAYPELTIYLAGTYSNTVTLTGTSGTANVVVNGTNYLATFNSSLTTTATDFVTAHGATLSALGITVTANAGVLTFTTASESQPTLSVANVSGDLAGTVGTPAPATTTANACQTTYVTRVLSNVICDECDDEFRALFYTSAPVDFDLVPWTKEAKTYSETAKMGIRFRAKPTILAGAEWFRDDMPFIAEAPRLSLVGGFPDRVNESYNFGTNGRFTVKLLSRYNSPKNYGGNLRNFEDMSRMYFDNNHRHVGNNYGKYVFGEETKLEATKQYVDYALTIHRRRYTQGWSDKVDEGRTYHFIAEVGRHQAIEDMLNGLALAAGVPTVQAYAE
;
A
#
# COMPACT_ATOMS: atom_id res chain seq x y z
N MET A 1 45.85 -15.98 18.04
CA MET A 1 44.54 -15.39 18.38
C MET A 1 44.36 -15.56 19.87
N GLY A 2 44.14 -14.46 20.62
CA GLY A 2 44.17 -14.47 22.08
C GLY A 2 43.09 -15.36 22.69
N LEU A 3 43.52 -16.47 23.29
CA LEU A 3 42.72 -17.45 24.03
C LEU A 3 42.33 -16.91 25.42
N SER A 4 41.63 -15.77 25.49
CA SER A 4 41.25 -15.16 26.79
C SER A 4 39.91 -14.45 26.80
N ALA A 5 39.21 -14.36 25.66
CA ALA A 5 37.84 -13.88 25.61
C ALA A 5 36.86 -15.06 25.77
N PRO A 6 35.77 -14.90 26.53
CA PRO A 6 34.72 -15.93 26.62
C PRO A 6 34.14 -16.21 25.24
N GLN A 7 33.75 -17.47 24.99
CA GLN A 7 33.14 -17.85 23.71
C GLN A 7 31.68 -17.42 23.67
N ASP A 8 31.27 -16.73 22.61
CA ASP A 8 29.88 -16.31 22.37
C ASP A 8 29.04 -17.46 21.77
N VAL A 9 27.84 -17.65 22.31
CA VAL A 9 26.86 -18.66 21.91
C VAL A 9 25.47 -18.03 21.87
N TYR A 10 24.72 -18.17 20.78
CA TYR A 10 23.43 -17.48 20.60
C TYR A 10 22.22 -18.41 20.79
N PHE A 11 21.24 -17.96 21.54
CA PHE A 11 19.89 -18.52 21.61
C PHE A 11 18.94 -17.57 20.89
N VAL A 12 18.64 -17.91 19.63
CA VAL A 12 17.68 -17.17 18.82
C VAL A 12 16.27 -17.67 19.15
N THR A 13 15.51 -16.80 19.82
CA THR A 13 14.17 -17.11 20.31
C THR A 13 13.12 -16.86 19.24
N LEU A 14 12.02 -17.63 19.29
CA LEU A 14 10.82 -17.31 18.53
C LEU A 14 9.96 -16.40 19.40
N ASP A 15 9.72 -15.16 18.97
CA ASP A 15 8.87 -14.18 19.67
C ASP A 15 9.28 -13.88 21.11
N GLY A 16 10.56 -14.01 21.49
CA GLY A 16 10.98 -13.80 22.88
C GLY A 16 10.39 -14.82 23.86
N ASN A 17 9.88 -15.96 23.38
CA ASN A 17 9.13 -16.90 24.20
C ASN A 17 9.99 -17.56 25.27
N VAL A 18 9.57 -17.41 26.52
CA VAL A 18 10.15 -18.09 27.69
C VAL A 18 9.15 -19.04 28.31
N LYS A 19 9.63 -20.22 28.70
CA LYS A 19 8.87 -21.15 29.54
C LYS A 19 9.29 -21.01 30.99
N SER A 20 8.35 -20.66 31.85
CA SER A 20 8.59 -20.41 33.28
C SER A 20 8.20 -21.57 34.20
N SER A 21 7.58 -22.65 33.70
CA SER A 21 7.17 -23.79 34.51
C SER A 21 7.06 -25.10 33.72
N GLY A 22 6.99 -26.23 34.44
CA GLY A 22 6.91 -27.57 33.87
C GLY A 22 8.28 -28.22 33.64
N GLY A 23 8.41 -29.00 32.55
CA GLY A 23 9.62 -29.73 32.20
C GLY A 23 10.09 -29.50 30.76
N THR A 24 11.32 -29.94 30.47
CA THR A 24 11.99 -29.71 29.17
C THR A 24 11.39 -30.44 27.96
N SER A 25 10.68 -31.55 28.16
CA SER A 25 10.09 -32.35 27.07
C SER A 25 9.02 -31.61 26.27
N THR A 26 8.48 -30.52 26.85
CA THR A 26 7.41 -29.71 26.29
C THR A 26 7.89 -28.32 25.90
N LEU A 27 9.20 -28.11 25.74
CA LEU A 27 9.75 -26.88 25.16
C LEU A 27 9.43 -26.83 23.66
N ALA A 28 8.75 -25.76 23.23
CA ALA A 28 8.45 -25.51 21.82
C ALA A 28 9.70 -25.02 21.05
N ASN A 29 9.65 -25.06 19.72
CA ASN A 29 10.74 -24.54 18.87
C ASN A 29 11.01 -23.06 19.20
N GLY A 30 12.26 -22.71 19.49
CA GLY A 30 12.64 -21.33 19.81
C GLY A 30 12.20 -20.84 21.20
N GLN A 31 11.55 -21.67 22.01
CA GLN A 31 11.20 -21.34 23.39
C GLN A 31 12.37 -21.66 24.34
N VAL A 32 12.74 -20.70 25.16
CA VAL A 32 13.88 -20.79 26.09
C VAL A 32 13.41 -21.03 27.53
N ALA A 33 14.19 -21.75 28.33
CA ALA A 33 14.01 -21.88 29.77
C ALA A 33 15.34 -22.13 30.47
N ILE A 34 15.41 -21.77 31.75
CA ILE A 34 16.49 -22.22 32.66
C ILE A 34 15.96 -23.38 33.49
N VAL A 35 16.72 -24.46 33.56
CA VAL A 35 16.33 -25.70 34.26
C VAL A 35 17.27 -26.01 35.42
N ASN A 36 16.74 -26.63 36.47
CA ASN A 36 17.52 -27.07 37.61
C ASN A 36 17.88 -28.56 37.46
N MET A 37 19.18 -28.80 37.22
CA MET A 37 19.78 -30.12 37.06
C MET A 37 20.12 -30.80 38.39
N SER A 38 20.03 -30.08 39.52
CA SER A 38 20.16 -30.67 40.87
C SER A 38 18.87 -31.31 41.36
N LYS A 39 17.72 -31.01 40.75
CA LYS A 39 16.45 -31.67 41.04
C LYS A 39 16.30 -32.94 40.22
N SER A 40 15.68 -33.97 40.82
CA SER A 40 15.32 -35.18 40.10
C SER A 40 14.39 -34.84 38.91
N PRO A 41 14.66 -35.36 37.70
CA PRO A 41 13.79 -35.16 36.55
C PRO A 41 12.37 -35.66 36.84
N THR A 42 11.37 -34.98 36.25
CA THR A 42 9.98 -35.45 36.24
C THR A 42 9.71 -36.29 34.99
N VAL A 43 8.47 -36.79 34.86
CA VAL A 43 7.99 -37.40 33.62
C VAL A 43 8.14 -36.48 32.41
N ASP A 44 8.16 -35.16 32.66
CA ASP A 44 8.31 -34.13 31.63
C ASP A 44 9.77 -33.68 31.41
N GLY A 45 10.76 -34.36 32.01
CA GLY A 45 12.18 -34.05 31.86
C GLY A 45 12.77 -33.20 32.99
N ALA A 46 13.78 -32.38 32.68
CA ALA A 46 14.42 -31.54 33.69
C ALA A 46 13.46 -30.42 34.15
N VAL A 47 13.44 -30.14 35.45
CA VAL A 47 12.49 -29.19 36.05
C VAL A 47 12.88 -27.76 35.72
N ILE A 48 11.97 -27.01 35.12
CA ILE A 48 12.14 -25.59 34.81
C ILE A 48 12.13 -24.77 36.10
N VAL A 49 13.02 -23.78 36.19
CA VAL A 49 13.10 -22.85 37.32
C VAL A 49 12.00 -21.81 37.16
N SER A 50 10.99 -21.87 38.02
CA SER A 50 9.91 -20.89 38.08
C SER A 50 10.18 -19.73 39.05
N ASP A 51 11.14 -19.90 39.95
CA ASP A 51 11.50 -18.93 40.99
C ASP A 51 12.97 -19.11 41.36
N PHE A 52 13.81 -18.19 40.90
CA PHE A 52 15.26 -18.21 41.14
C PHE A 52 15.63 -17.97 42.61
N SER A 53 14.76 -17.35 43.41
CA SER A 53 15.02 -17.10 44.84
C SER A 53 15.09 -18.39 45.66
N ARG A 54 14.51 -19.49 45.14
CA ARG A 54 14.49 -20.82 45.76
C ARG A 54 15.63 -21.73 45.28
N VAL A 55 16.49 -21.24 44.40
CA VAL A 55 17.63 -21.99 43.87
C VAL A 55 18.83 -21.78 44.79
N SER A 56 19.48 -22.88 45.20
CA SER A 56 20.69 -22.79 46.00
C SER A 56 21.87 -22.30 45.16
N LYS A 57 22.83 -21.59 45.78
CA LYS A 57 24.07 -21.14 45.10
C LYS A 57 24.88 -22.25 44.44
N ARG A 58 24.70 -23.50 44.90
CA ARG A 58 25.39 -24.69 44.38
C ARG A 58 24.53 -25.54 43.46
N ASP A 59 23.27 -25.17 43.26
CA ASP A 59 22.41 -25.90 42.35
C ASP A 59 22.93 -25.75 40.93
N LYS A 60 23.01 -26.88 40.23
CA LYS A 60 23.42 -26.94 38.85
C LYS A 60 22.24 -26.55 37.98
N MET A 61 22.45 -25.60 37.10
CA MET A 61 21.47 -25.10 36.15
C MET A 61 21.98 -25.22 34.72
N GLU A 62 21.07 -25.18 33.78
CA GLU A 62 21.35 -25.19 32.35
C GLU A 62 20.32 -24.33 31.62
N ILE A 63 20.76 -23.61 30.59
CA ILE A 63 19.85 -22.93 29.65
C ILE A 63 19.47 -23.95 28.60
N ARG A 64 18.16 -24.06 28.32
CA ARG A 64 17.60 -24.97 27.34
C ARG A 64 16.77 -24.18 26.34
N MET A 65 16.92 -24.49 25.05
CA MET A 65 16.03 -23.99 24.00
C MET A 65 15.42 -25.15 23.21
N GLY A 66 14.10 -25.14 23.06
CA GLY A 66 13.41 -26.15 22.25
C GLY A 66 13.76 -26.02 20.78
N LYS A 67 13.70 -27.17 20.09
CA LYS A 67 14.04 -27.30 18.67
C LYS A 67 12.88 -27.96 17.91
N PRO A 68 12.78 -27.82 16.58
CA PRO A 68 11.77 -28.51 15.80
C PRO A 68 11.90 -30.03 16.00
N LYS A 69 10.77 -30.72 16.06
CA LYS A 69 10.75 -32.18 16.21
C LYS A 69 10.93 -32.81 14.83
N VAL A 70 12.06 -33.49 14.64
CA VAL A 70 12.38 -34.24 13.41
C VAL A 70 12.33 -35.74 13.68
N GLY A 71 12.37 -36.56 12.63
CA GLY A 71 12.46 -38.01 12.76
C GLY A 71 13.70 -38.43 13.55
N VAL A 72 13.52 -39.19 14.63
CA VAL A 72 14.64 -39.64 15.48
C VAL A 72 15.35 -40.82 14.81
N SER A 73 16.67 -40.72 14.65
CA SER A 73 17.51 -41.77 14.07
C SER A 73 18.80 -41.93 14.88
N ARG A 74 19.74 -42.77 14.44
CA ARG A 74 21.06 -42.88 15.10
C ARG A 74 21.86 -41.57 15.06
N SER A 75 21.56 -40.68 14.12
CA SER A 75 22.27 -39.43 13.89
C SER A 75 21.42 -38.18 14.18
N LEU A 76 20.13 -38.35 14.51
CA LEU A 76 19.18 -37.27 14.74
C LEU A 76 18.43 -37.50 16.06
N ASP A 77 18.39 -36.49 16.92
CA ASP A 77 17.59 -36.51 18.14
C ASP A 77 16.74 -35.25 18.27
N ASN A 78 15.74 -35.27 19.16
CA ASN A 78 14.85 -34.13 19.46
C ASN A 78 15.18 -33.47 20.80
N LYS A 79 16.43 -33.57 21.28
CA LYS A 79 16.84 -32.90 22.52
C LYS A 79 16.97 -31.40 22.31
N SER A 80 16.50 -30.63 23.27
CA SER A 80 16.71 -29.18 23.29
C SER A 80 18.20 -28.82 23.26
N TRP A 81 18.52 -27.73 22.57
CA TRP A 81 19.84 -27.11 22.65
C TRP A 81 20.12 -26.73 24.09
N SER A 82 21.37 -26.89 24.51
CA SER A 82 21.70 -26.82 25.91
C SER A 82 23.05 -26.19 26.18
N SER A 83 23.08 -25.29 27.16
CA SER A 83 24.31 -24.65 27.60
C SER A 83 25.21 -25.64 28.35
N LEU A 84 26.43 -25.20 28.67
CA LEU A 84 27.15 -25.86 29.75
C LEU A 84 26.38 -25.70 31.07
N THR A 85 26.51 -26.69 31.95
CA THR A 85 25.98 -26.59 33.31
C THR A 85 26.75 -25.54 34.11
N PHE A 86 26.03 -24.67 34.82
CA PHE A 86 26.56 -23.58 35.64
C PHE A 86 25.80 -23.49 36.98
N THR A 87 26.34 -22.76 37.95
CA THR A 87 25.63 -22.41 39.20
C THR A 87 25.39 -20.91 39.28
N LEU A 88 24.63 -20.45 40.28
CA LEU A 88 24.47 -19.00 40.52
C LEU A 88 25.80 -18.30 40.84
N GLU A 89 26.80 -19.02 41.35
CA GLU A 89 28.14 -18.46 41.62
C GLU A 89 28.97 -18.27 40.35
N ASP A 90 28.63 -18.98 39.27
CA ASP A 90 29.31 -18.85 37.98
C ASP A 90 28.75 -17.66 37.17
N VAL A 91 27.61 -17.06 37.55
CA VAL A 91 27.02 -15.92 36.84
C VAL A 91 27.81 -14.66 37.18
N GLU A 92 28.42 -14.06 36.16
CA GLU A 92 29.27 -12.88 36.31
C GLU A 92 28.52 -11.59 36.00
N GLU A 93 27.81 -11.55 34.87
CA GLU A 93 27.18 -10.34 34.38
C GLU A 93 26.01 -10.64 33.43
N VAL A 94 25.01 -9.77 33.45
CA VAL A 94 23.96 -9.68 32.43
C VAL A 94 24.08 -8.31 31.76
N ARG A 95 24.08 -8.29 30.43
CA ARG A 95 24.09 -7.06 29.61
C ARG A 95 22.92 -7.07 28.65
N VAL A 96 22.56 -5.90 28.15
CA VAL A 96 21.55 -5.72 27.11
C VAL A 96 22.06 -4.75 26.05
N ASP A 97 21.91 -5.13 24.78
CA ASP A 97 22.05 -4.24 23.63
C ASP A 97 20.70 -4.11 22.93
N ALA A 98 20.03 -2.99 23.19
CA ALA A 98 18.75 -2.66 22.61
C ALA A 98 18.91 -1.58 21.52
N PRO A 99 18.20 -1.71 20.38
CA PRO A 99 18.11 -0.64 19.40
C PRO A 99 17.57 0.65 20.03
N THR A 100 18.32 1.74 19.91
CA THR A 100 17.94 3.05 20.48
C THR A 100 16.85 3.76 19.67
N GLN A 101 16.61 3.33 18.43
CA GLN A 101 15.67 3.93 17.48
C GLN A 101 15.07 2.82 16.63
N THR A 102 13.79 2.97 16.29
CA THR A 102 13.08 2.06 15.39
C THR A 102 13.21 2.52 13.94
N GLY A 103 13.36 1.56 13.03
CA GLY A 103 13.42 1.82 11.59
C GLY A 103 14.73 2.42 11.09
N ILE A 104 14.72 2.83 9.81
CA ILE A 104 15.84 3.51 9.15
C ILE A 104 15.61 5.01 9.30
N LYS A 105 16.56 5.71 9.93
CA LYS A 105 16.56 7.18 9.91
C LYS A 105 17.20 7.63 8.61
N VAL A 106 16.55 8.55 7.91
CA VAL A 106 16.98 9.07 6.61
C VAL A 106 17.68 10.42 6.77
N ASP A 107 18.39 10.85 5.73
CA ASP A 107 18.89 12.21 5.62
C ASP A 107 17.74 13.14 5.15
N ASP A 108 17.57 14.28 5.81
CA ASP A 108 16.49 15.25 5.52
C ASP A 108 17.02 16.68 5.71
N PHE A 109 16.99 17.45 4.62
CA PHE A 109 17.56 18.78 4.52
C PHE A 109 16.56 19.77 3.93
N ILE A 110 16.62 21.02 4.36
CA ILE A 110 15.95 22.15 3.71
C ILE A 110 17.02 23.13 3.23
N ILE A 111 16.92 23.59 1.98
CA ILE A 111 17.60 24.79 1.50
C ILE A 111 16.58 25.91 1.39
N GLY A 112 16.93 27.10 1.87
CA GLY A 112 16.03 28.24 1.80
C GLY A 112 15.11 28.32 3.00
N TYR A 113 13.86 28.72 2.75
CA TYR A 113 12.86 28.96 3.78
C TYR A 113 12.66 27.71 4.62
N ASN A 114 12.84 27.84 5.93
CA ASN A 114 12.78 26.74 6.91
C ASN A 114 11.83 27.04 8.08
N GLY A 115 10.80 27.86 7.84
CA GLY A 115 9.88 28.39 8.86
C GLY A 115 10.40 29.64 9.59
N VAL A 116 11.62 30.12 9.26
CA VAL A 116 12.20 31.35 9.84
C VAL A 116 12.41 32.41 8.77
N ASP A 117 11.90 33.60 9.03
CA ASP A 117 12.09 34.77 8.17
C ASP A 117 13.57 35.11 7.96
N GLY A 118 13.94 35.43 6.72
CA GLY A 118 15.30 35.70 6.28
C GLY A 118 16.10 34.44 5.90
N SER A 119 15.50 33.25 5.97
CA SER A 119 16.12 32.01 5.46
C SER A 119 15.76 31.69 4.02
N GLU A 120 14.73 32.33 3.47
CA GLU A 120 14.20 32.11 2.13
C GLU A 120 15.23 32.26 1.00
N ILE A 121 14.97 31.55 -0.10
CA ILE A 121 15.70 31.78 -1.35
C ILE A 121 15.24 33.11 -1.93
N VAL A 122 16.20 33.99 -2.22
CA VAL A 122 15.98 35.29 -2.86
C VAL A 122 16.92 35.38 -4.05
N LEU A 123 16.35 35.73 -5.20
CA LEU A 123 17.07 35.97 -6.45
C LEU A 123 16.71 37.37 -6.97
N ASP A 124 17.67 38.03 -7.59
CA ASP A 124 17.47 39.25 -8.36
C ASP A 124 17.40 38.94 -9.87
N ASN A 125 16.88 39.87 -10.66
CA ASN A 125 16.84 39.72 -12.12
C ASN A 125 18.25 39.47 -12.69
N GLY A 126 18.39 38.37 -13.44
CA GLY A 126 19.65 37.92 -14.01
C GLY A 126 20.52 37.03 -13.10
N ASP A 127 20.06 36.72 -11.88
CA ASP A 127 20.75 35.77 -11.01
C ASP A 127 20.64 34.33 -11.55
N ASN A 128 21.72 33.57 -11.42
CA ASN A 128 21.77 32.15 -11.72
C ASN A 128 22.55 31.42 -10.62
N GLU A 129 21.87 30.58 -9.87
CA GLU A 129 22.39 29.88 -8.70
C GLU A 129 22.37 28.36 -8.92
N VAL A 130 23.48 27.69 -8.61
CA VAL A 130 23.60 26.24 -8.71
C VAL A 130 23.33 25.60 -7.36
N ILE A 131 22.59 24.49 -7.39
CA ILE A 131 22.51 23.55 -6.27
C ILE A 131 23.06 22.20 -6.73
N GLN A 132 23.92 21.63 -5.88
CA GLN A 132 24.53 20.34 -6.08
C GLN A 132 24.08 19.38 -4.99
N LEU A 133 23.40 18.32 -5.42
CA LEU A 133 22.96 17.20 -4.59
C LEU A 133 23.85 15.98 -4.87
N MET A 134 24.61 15.55 -3.87
CA MET A 134 25.35 14.30 -3.91
C MET A 134 24.58 13.22 -3.13
N ILE A 135 24.37 12.07 -3.77
CA ILE A 135 23.62 10.93 -3.27
C ILE A 135 24.56 9.75 -3.17
N LYS A 136 24.69 9.16 -1.97
CA LYS A 136 25.63 8.06 -1.72
C LYS A 136 24.96 6.86 -1.06
N GLY A 137 25.07 5.68 -1.66
CA GLY A 137 24.52 4.43 -1.10
C GLY A 137 24.74 3.23 -2.01
N LYS A 138 24.43 2.00 -1.57
CA LYS A 138 24.54 0.81 -2.43
C LYS A 138 23.53 0.86 -3.57
N ALA A 139 22.38 1.49 -3.37
CA ALA A 139 21.42 1.77 -4.44
C ALA A 139 22.10 2.42 -5.67
N MET A 140 22.96 3.43 -5.44
CA MET A 140 23.71 4.08 -6.51
C MET A 140 24.76 3.15 -7.14
N SER A 141 25.37 2.27 -6.34
CA SER A 141 26.28 1.24 -6.87
C SER A 141 25.56 0.27 -7.80
N TYR A 142 24.30 -0.08 -7.52
CA TYR A 142 23.49 -0.96 -8.39
C TYR A 142 23.09 -0.30 -9.70
N LEU A 143 22.86 1.02 -9.70
CA LEU A 143 22.69 1.79 -10.93
C LEU A 143 23.98 1.97 -11.74
N GLY A 144 25.13 1.50 -11.23
CA GLY A 144 26.41 1.57 -11.91
C GLY A 144 27.21 2.85 -11.66
N TYR A 145 26.83 3.68 -10.69
CA TYR A 145 27.62 4.85 -10.32
C TYR A 145 28.93 4.45 -9.64
N LYS A 146 30.02 5.09 -10.05
CA LYS A 146 31.34 4.87 -9.46
C LYS A 146 31.34 5.24 -7.96
N ASP A 147 31.94 4.37 -7.15
CA ASP A 147 32.02 4.51 -5.69
C ASP A 147 30.65 4.60 -4.97
N GLY A 148 29.56 4.26 -5.66
CA GLY A 148 28.19 4.38 -5.15
C GLY A 148 27.76 5.83 -4.91
N CYS A 149 28.28 6.78 -5.70
CA CYS A 149 28.03 8.21 -5.57
C CYS A 149 27.44 8.78 -6.87
N ALA A 150 26.21 9.27 -6.82
CA ALA A 150 25.62 10.09 -7.87
C ALA A 150 25.72 11.58 -7.48
N THR A 151 25.89 12.46 -8.46
CA THR A 151 25.92 13.90 -8.27
C THR A 151 24.97 14.53 -9.27
N VAL A 152 23.92 15.14 -8.76
CA VAL A 152 22.92 15.88 -9.53
C VAL A 152 23.21 17.36 -9.33
N GLN A 153 23.34 18.09 -10.43
CA GLN A 153 23.49 19.54 -10.42
C GLN A 153 22.30 20.15 -11.14
N PHE A 154 21.70 21.16 -10.54
CA PHE A 154 20.60 21.89 -11.13
C PHE A 154 20.73 23.38 -10.86
N GLN A 155 20.15 24.17 -11.75
CA GLN A 155 20.28 25.61 -11.78
C GLN A 155 18.92 26.24 -11.53
N ILE A 156 18.92 27.27 -10.69
CA ILE A 156 17.78 28.15 -10.46
C ILE A 156 18.14 29.50 -11.08
N GLU A 157 17.39 29.89 -12.11
CA GLU A 157 17.66 31.10 -12.90
C GLU A 157 16.47 32.04 -12.82
N ALA A 158 16.75 33.30 -12.49
CA ALA A 158 15.80 34.39 -12.57
C ALA A 158 15.83 35.02 -13.97
N PRO A 159 14.68 35.46 -14.51
CA PRO A 159 14.64 36.19 -15.77
C PRO A 159 15.60 37.39 -15.78
N ASN A 160 16.22 37.67 -16.92
CA ASN A 160 17.14 38.82 -17.05
C ASN A 160 16.43 40.16 -16.84
N GLN A 161 15.14 40.25 -17.21
CA GLN A 161 14.29 41.43 -17.07
C GLN A 161 12.83 40.98 -16.89
N GLY A 162 12.03 41.81 -16.21
CA GLY A 162 10.62 41.56 -15.96
C GLY A 162 10.31 41.34 -14.48
N SER A 163 9.04 41.12 -14.19
CA SER A 163 8.54 40.67 -12.88
C SER A 163 8.45 39.15 -12.88
N PHE A 164 8.84 38.53 -11.77
CA PHE A 164 8.69 37.11 -11.51
C PHE A 164 8.39 36.91 -10.02
N THR A 165 7.92 35.73 -9.65
CA THR A 165 7.72 35.37 -8.24
C THR A 165 8.71 34.29 -7.83
N MET A 166 9.13 34.28 -6.56
CA MET A 166 9.95 33.19 -6.04
C MET A 166 9.20 31.86 -6.08
N GLN A 167 7.89 31.87 -5.87
CA GLN A 167 7.06 30.67 -5.95
C GLN A 167 7.15 30.03 -7.34
N GLU A 168 7.00 30.82 -8.42
CA GLU A 168 7.09 30.30 -9.78
C GLU A 168 8.46 29.67 -10.08
N ILE A 169 9.54 30.35 -9.69
CA ILE A 169 10.90 29.86 -9.96
C ILE A 169 11.18 28.56 -9.20
N ILE A 170 10.83 28.50 -7.92
CA ILE A 170 11.14 27.36 -7.06
C ILE A 170 10.27 26.15 -7.41
N GLU A 171 8.96 26.33 -7.63
CA GLU A 171 8.10 25.22 -8.02
C GLU A 171 8.54 24.63 -9.38
N LYS A 172 8.86 25.45 -10.38
CA LYS A 172 9.42 24.97 -11.66
C LYS A 172 10.77 24.28 -11.49
N ALA A 173 11.60 24.71 -10.53
CA ALA A 173 12.87 24.04 -10.25
C ALA A 173 12.64 22.65 -9.63
N VAL A 174 11.65 22.51 -8.74
CA VAL A 174 11.23 21.22 -8.18
C VAL A 174 10.68 20.30 -9.26
N GLU A 175 9.77 20.77 -10.13
CA GLU A 175 9.23 19.97 -11.24
C GLU A 175 10.34 19.39 -12.13
N ARG A 176 11.34 20.20 -12.49
CA ARG A 176 12.50 19.74 -13.28
C ARG A 176 13.34 18.68 -12.56
N LEU A 177 13.42 18.76 -11.24
CA LEU A 177 14.16 17.78 -10.44
C LEU A 177 13.40 16.48 -10.28
N GLU A 178 12.08 16.56 -10.13
CA GLU A 178 11.21 15.39 -10.05
C GLU A 178 11.26 14.57 -11.35
N ASP A 179 11.39 15.24 -12.49
CA ASP A 179 11.53 14.59 -13.80
C ASP A 179 12.97 14.16 -14.14
N TYR A 180 13.95 14.42 -13.26
CA TYR A 180 15.36 14.14 -13.55
C TYR A 180 15.65 12.64 -13.66
N ASP A 181 16.11 12.20 -14.84
CA ASP A 181 16.53 10.82 -15.08
C ASP A 181 17.98 10.59 -14.67
N MET A 182 18.18 9.58 -13.83
CA MET A 182 19.49 9.05 -13.49
C MET A 182 19.92 7.93 -14.47
N LEU A 183 21.12 7.37 -14.25
CA LEU A 183 21.60 6.23 -15.03
C LEU A 183 20.58 5.09 -15.02
N GLY A 184 20.28 4.55 -16.20
CA GLY A 184 19.26 3.51 -16.37
C GLY A 184 17.82 4.02 -16.50
N GLN A 185 17.62 5.32 -16.75
CA GLN A 185 16.29 5.95 -16.88
C GLN A 185 15.43 5.80 -15.61
N VAL A 186 16.10 5.72 -14.45
CA VAL A 186 15.44 5.69 -13.15
C VAL A 186 15.31 7.12 -12.65
N LYS A 187 14.11 7.53 -12.24
CA LYS A 187 13.86 8.89 -11.75
C LYS A 187 14.59 9.14 -10.44
N LEU A 188 15.04 10.38 -10.22
CA LEU A 188 15.64 10.82 -8.95
C LEU A 188 14.68 10.63 -7.76
N THR A 189 13.38 10.77 -8.00
CA THR A 189 12.29 10.62 -7.01
C THR A 189 12.17 9.22 -6.44
N GLU A 190 12.78 8.20 -7.05
CA GLU A 190 12.89 6.84 -6.48
C GLU A 190 13.81 6.80 -5.24
N PHE A 191 14.69 7.79 -5.07
CA PHE A 191 15.69 7.80 -4.00
C PHE A 191 15.60 9.01 -3.08
N VAL A 192 15.03 10.13 -3.57
CA VAL A 192 14.94 11.39 -2.82
C VAL A 192 13.59 12.03 -3.10
N ASP A 193 12.80 12.29 -2.05
CA ASP A 193 11.65 13.18 -2.10
C ASP A 193 12.14 14.64 -2.18
N ILE A 194 11.58 15.38 -3.13
CA ILE A 194 11.94 16.77 -3.41
C ILE A 194 10.66 17.58 -3.28
N ILE A 195 10.58 18.41 -2.26
CA ILE A 195 9.33 19.05 -1.85
C ILE A 195 9.58 20.56 -1.76
N PRO A 196 8.76 21.42 -2.39
CA PRO A 196 8.87 22.85 -2.16
C PRO A 196 8.45 23.19 -0.73
N VAL A 197 9.15 24.13 -0.11
CA VAL A 197 8.73 24.70 1.18
C VAL A 197 8.09 26.04 0.90
N ASN A 198 6.82 26.23 1.25
CA ASN A 198 6.06 27.44 0.96
C ASN A 198 5.31 27.95 2.19
N SER A 199 5.65 29.18 2.64
CA SER A 199 5.05 29.83 3.81
C SER A 199 3.55 30.15 3.68
N GLU A 200 3.00 30.08 2.47
CA GLU A 200 1.60 30.44 2.19
C GLU A 200 0.73 29.24 1.79
N ASN A 201 1.25 28.02 1.97
CA ASN A 201 0.41 26.84 1.77
C ASN A 201 -0.80 26.88 2.73
N PRO A 202 -2.03 26.81 2.22
CA PRO A 202 -3.22 26.89 3.07
C PRO A 202 -3.36 25.61 3.89
N ALA A 203 -3.86 25.70 5.12
CA ALA A 203 -4.07 24.54 6.01
C ALA A 203 -5.08 23.50 5.49
N SER A 204 -5.86 23.86 4.48
CA SER A 204 -6.74 22.95 3.76
C SER A 204 -6.55 23.18 2.27
N ILE A 205 -6.44 22.09 1.51
CA ILE A 205 -6.27 22.16 0.06
C ILE A 205 -7.61 22.55 -0.58
N PRO A 206 -7.71 23.70 -1.27
CA PRO A 206 -8.93 24.09 -1.96
C PRO A 206 -9.28 23.07 -3.04
N ASN A 207 -10.56 22.70 -3.15
CA ASN A 207 -11.07 21.74 -4.12
C ASN A 207 -10.41 20.34 -4.05
N ALA A 208 -9.92 19.95 -2.86
CA ALA A 208 -9.37 18.62 -2.66
C ALA A 208 -10.41 17.52 -2.84
N ILE A 209 -10.00 16.49 -3.56
CA ILE A 209 -10.68 15.21 -3.70
C ILE A 209 -9.92 14.23 -2.81
N THR A 210 -10.58 13.76 -1.74
CA THR A 210 -10.01 12.76 -0.84
C THR A 210 -9.94 11.40 -1.53
N GLN A 211 -8.73 10.84 -1.54
CA GLN A 211 -8.41 9.49 -2.00
C GLN A 211 -8.11 8.62 -0.79
N GLN A 212 -9.01 7.67 -0.49
CA GLN A 212 -8.85 6.77 0.64
C GLN A 212 -8.17 5.48 0.18
N PHE A 213 -7.05 5.16 0.80
CA PHE A 213 -6.37 3.89 0.57
C PHE A 213 -6.97 2.79 1.44
N TYR A 214 -7.03 1.59 0.91
CA TYR A 214 -7.41 0.37 1.61
C TYR A 214 -6.33 -0.68 1.40
N ASN A 215 -5.98 -1.40 2.48
CA ASN A 215 -4.97 -2.44 2.47
C ASN A 215 -5.59 -3.81 2.80
N LEU A 216 -5.23 -4.83 2.04
CA LEU A 216 -5.58 -6.22 2.26
C LEU A 216 -4.30 -7.04 2.44
N THR A 217 -4.18 -7.72 3.56
CA THR A 217 -3.06 -8.63 3.82
C THR A 217 -3.53 -10.06 3.62
N LEU A 218 -2.93 -10.77 2.67
CA LEU A 218 -3.21 -12.18 2.39
C LEU A 218 -1.95 -13.00 2.53
N GLU A 219 -2.09 -14.23 3.01
CA GLU A 219 -1.04 -15.23 2.95
C GLU A 219 -0.98 -15.80 1.52
N ASP A 220 0.11 -15.54 0.79
CA ASP A 220 0.30 -16.03 -0.58
C ASP A 220 1.78 -16.06 -1.00
N ASP A 221 2.03 -16.57 -2.21
CA ASP A 221 3.38 -16.77 -2.74
C ASP A 221 4.04 -15.48 -3.29
N GLY A 222 3.37 -14.32 -3.22
CA GLY A 222 3.89 -13.07 -3.76
C GLY A 222 4.09 -13.10 -5.28
N THR A 223 3.32 -13.90 -6.01
CA THR A 223 3.42 -14.00 -7.47
C THR A 223 2.50 -13.00 -8.18
N TYR A 224 2.77 -12.70 -9.46
CA TYR A 224 1.84 -11.93 -10.29
C TYR A 224 0.51 -12.65 -10.51
N THR A 225 0.49 -13.98 -10.40
CA THR A 225 -0.74 -14.77 -10.44
C THR A 225 -1.58 -14.55 -9.19
N ALA A 226 -0.97 -14.45 -8.00
CA ALA A 226 -1.68 -14.09 -6.77
C ALA A 226 -2.28 -12.69 -6.87
N LEU A 227 -1.51 -11.70 -7.34
CA LEU A 227 -2.02 -10.36 -7.64
C LEU A 227 -3.19 -10.39 -8.63
N GLY A 228 -3.08 -11.18 -9.70
CA GLY A 228 -4.14 -11.33 -10.70
C GLY A 228 -5.44 -11.92 -10.13
N ARG A 229 -5.36 -12.85 -9.17
CA ARG A 229 -6.53 -13.40 -8.48
C ARG A 229 -7.26 -12.34 -7.65
N VAL A 230 -6.51 -11.51 -6.92
CA VAL A 230 -7.08 -10.39 -6.16
C VAL A 230 -7.69 -9.37 -7.12
N GLN A 231 -6.95 -8.96 -8.15
CA GLN A 231 -7.42 -8.00 -9.16
C GLN A 231 -8.71 -8.46 -9.86
N ALA A 232 -8.89 -9.77 -10.08
CA ALA A 232 -10.08 -10.31 -10.74
C ALA A 232 -11.40 -10.08 -9.96
N GLN A 233 -11.34 -9.82 -8.64
CA GLN A 233 -12.54 -9.59 -7.82
C GLN A 233 -12.94 -8.11 -7.73
N TYR A 234 -12.11 -7.19 -8.23
CA TYR A 234 -12.32 -5.75 -8.05
C TYR A 234 -12.19 -4.99 -9.37
N ASN A 235 -13.04 -3.99 -9.56
CA ASN A 235 -12.99 -3.11 -10.75
C ASN A 235 -11.93 -2.02 -10.62
N GLN A 236 -11.47 -1.72 -9.41
CA GLN A 236 -10.43 -0.73 -9.14
C GLN A 236 -9.04 -1.34 -9.32
N ALA A 237 -8.06 -0.51 -9.66
CA ALA A 237 -6.67 -0.92 -9.76
C ALA A 237 -6.14 -1.33 -8.36
N VAL A 238 -5.81 -2.61 -8.22
CA VAL A 238 -5.13 -3.16 -7.04
C VAL A 238 -3.65 -3.34 -7.35
N VAL A 239 -2.78 -2.89 -6.46
CA VAL A 239 -1.32 -3.07 -6.56
C VAL A 239 -0.77 -3.77 -5.32
N ARG A 240 0.25 -4.61 -5.47
CA ARG A 240 0.96 -5.15 -4.31
C ARG A 240 2.02 -4.17 -3.83
N THR A 241 1.90 -3.70 -2.60
CA THR A 241 2.80 -2.71 -2.01
C THR A 241 3.92 -3.33 -1.18
N SER A 242 3.70 -4.52 -0.62
CA SER A 242 4.77 -5.25 0.06
C SER A 242 4.57 -6.76 0.02
N PHE A 243 5.67 -7.49 0.22
CA PHE A 243 5.69 -8.93 0.35
C PHE A 243 6.80 -9.31 1.33
N ASP A 244 6.44 -10.00 2.40
CA ASP A 244 7.41 -10.41 3.44
C ASP A 244 7.90 -11.87 3.27
N GLY A 245 7.36 -12.58 2.29
CA GLY A 245 7.68 -13.98 2.01
C GLY A 245 6.58 -14.98 2.32
N ASN A 246 5.61 -14.57 3.14
CA ASN A 246 4.41 -15.36 3.46
C ASN A 246 3.15 -14.55 3.20
N ASN A 247 3.19 -13.24 3.44
CA ASN A 247 2.07 -12.34 3.26
C ASN A 247 2.36 -11.29 2.19
N SER A 248 1.41 -11.09 1.29
CA SER A 248 1.35 -9.93 0.42
C SER A 248 0.41 -8.88 1.01
N VAL A 249 0.84 -7.62 0.97
CA VAL A 249 -0.06 -6.48 1.21
C VAL A 249 -0.46 -5.91 -0.13
N TYR A 250 -1.75 -5.98 -0.42
CA TYR A 250 -2.39 -5.38 -1.57
C TYR A 250 -3.03 -4.06 -1.17
N THR A 251 -2.90 -3.05 -2.02
CA THR A 251 -3.42 -1.71 -1.78
C THR A 251 -4.26 -1.28 -2.96
N MET A 252 -5.39 -0.63 -2.68
CA MET A 252 -6.24 0.01 -3.67
C MET A 252 -6.75 1.35 -3.17
N VAL A 253 -7.14 2.21 -4.11
CA VAL A 253 -7.83 3.48 -3.81
C VAL A 253 -9.31 3.31 -4.14
N ALA A 254 -10.18 3.64 -3.20
CA ALA A 254 -11.62 3.58 -3.40
C ALA A 254 -12.33 4.70 -2.62
N SER A 255 -13.54 5.07 -3.05
CA SER A 255 -14.37 6.07 -2.38
C SER A 255 -15.08 5.53 -1.12
N SER A 256 -15.10 4.21 -0.94
CA SER A 256 -15.70 3.52 0.19
C SER A 256 -15.00 2.19 0.47
N LEU A 257 -15.21 1.64 1.66
CA LEU A 257 -14.65 0.35 2.07
C LEU A 257 -15.03 -0.75 1.06
N PRO A 258 -14.06 -1.42 0.42
CA PRO A 258 -14.34 -2.50 -0.52
C PRO A 258 -14.96 -3.72 0.16
N SER A 259 -15.65 -4.57 -0.63
CA SER A 259 -16.09 -5.88 -0.14
C SER A 259 -14.89 -6.76 0.20
N ALA A 260 -15.05 -7.65 1.19
CA ALA A 260 -14.02 -8.62 1.57
C ALA A 260 -13.57 -9.45 0.35
N TYR A 261 -12.28 -9.80 0.33
CA TYR A 261 -11.74 -10.73 -0.65
C TYR A 261 -12.15 -12.14 -0.25
N SER A 262 -12.67 -12.90 -1.20
CA SER A 262 -13.20 -14.24 -0.95
C SER A 262 -12.38 -15.28 -1.69
N GLU A 263 -11.78 -16.24 -0.97
CA GLU A 263 -11.08 -17.36 -1.59
C GLU A 263 -11.86 -18.66 -1.37
N SER A 264 -12.23 -19.34 -2.46
CA SER A 264 -12.82 -20.68 -2.40
C SER A 264 -11.76 -21.69 -1.97
N LEU A 265 -12.08 -22.54 -0.99
CA LEU A 265 -11.20 -23.64 -0.62
C LEU A 265 -11.24 -24.71 -1.73
N ALA A 266 -10.20 -24.74 -2.58
CA ALA A 266 -10.10 -25.72 -3.66
C ALA A 266 -9.81 -27.12 -3.11
N GLN A 267 -10.85 -27.85 -2.66
CA GLN A 267 -10.76 -29.23 -2.23
C GLN A 267 -11.80 -30.08 -2.95
N VAL A 268 -11.30 -31.08 -3.68
CA VAL A 268 -12.09 -32.01 -4.50
C VAL A 268 -11.78 -33.42 -4.04
N ILE A 269 -12.77 -34.11 -3.47
CA ILE A 269 -12.62 -35.50 -3.00
C ILE A 269 -13.32 -36.42 -4.01
N LYS A 270 -12.58 -37.41 -4.54
CA LYS A 270 -13.12 -38.41 -5.47
C LYS A 270 -13.40 -39.73 -4.74
N GLY A 271 -14.62 -40.28 -4.91
CA GLY A 271 -14.95 -41.66 -4.54
C GLY A 271 -15.36 -41.90 -3.09
N CYS A 272 -16.14 -41.00 -2.49
CA CYS A 272 -16.80 -41.25 -1.20
C CYS A 272 -18.26 -41.67 -1.45
N ASP A 273 -18.76 -42.67 -0.71
CA ASP A 273 -20.16 -43.13 -0.81
C ASP A 273 -21.17 -42.09 -0.26
N ASP A 274 -20.71 -41.18 0.61
CA ASP A 274 -21.42 -40.00 1.11
C ASP A 274 -20.40 -38.84 1.24
N CYS A 275 -20.76 -37.61 0.88
CA CYS A 275 -19.90 -36.45 1.10
C CYS A 275 -19.80 -36.09 2.60
N PRO A 276 -18.60 -35.83 3.13
CA PRO A 276 -18.43 -35.39 4.52
C PRO A 276 -19.13 -34.04 4.79
N ASP A 277 -19.49 -33.76 6.05
CA ASP A 277 -20.00 -32.44 6.46
C ASP A 277 -19.08 -31.30 5.95
N GLY A 278 -19.64 -30.33 5.23
CA GLY A 278 -18.89 -29.24 4.57
C GLY A 278 -18.48 -29.54 3.12
N TYR A 279 -18.98 -30.62 2.53
CA TYR A 279 -18.83 -30.94 1.12
C TYR A 279 -20.19 -31.26 0.50
N ASP A 280 -20.44 -30.70 -0.68
CA ASP A 280 -21.63 -30.97 -1.48
C ASP A 280 -21.31 -32.04 -2.56
N GLU A 281 -22.24 -32.96 -2.79
CA GLU A 281 -22.09 -34.00 -3.82
C GLU A 281 -22.44 -33.43 -5.19
N LEU A 282 -21.47 -33.45 -6.12
CA LEU A 282 -21.77 -33.40 -7.54
C LEU A 282 -22.15 -34.81 -7.97
N GLU A 283 -23.45 -35.03 -8.20
CA GLU A 283 -24.03 -36.33 -8.55
C GLU A 283 -23.31 -36.95 -9.77
N ALA A 284 -23.07 -38.27 -9.70
CA ALA A 284 -22.61 -39.04 -10.86
C ALA A 284 -23.68 -39.03 -11.96
N GLY A 285 -23.27 -38.98 -13.23
CA GLY A 285 -24.23 -39.02 -14.34
C GLY A 285 -23.59 -39.27 -15.70
N PHE A 286 -24.44 -39.43 -16.70
CA PHE A 286 -24.06 -39.72 -18.09
C PHE A 286 -24.21 -38.45 -18.92
N ILE A 287 -23.12 -38.02 -19.57
CA ILE A 287 -23.17 -36.87 -20.48
C ILE A 287 -23.78 -37.35 -21.79
N THR A 288 -24.98 -36.85 -22.08
CA THR A 288 -25.67 -37.11 -23.34
C THR A 288 -25.70 -35.84 -24.17
N GLN A 289 -25.34 -35.97 -25.45
CA GLN A 289 -25.56 -34.94 -26.45
C GLN A 289 -26.83 -35.22 -27.23
N ILE A 290 -27.59 -34.17 -27.49
CA ILE A 290 -28.75 -34.18 -28.38
C ILE A 290 -28.56 -33.16 -29.49
N SER A 291 -28.78 -33.59 -30.74
CA SER A 291 -28.92 -32.68 -31.87
C SER A 291 -30.39 -32.63 -32.28
N VAL A 292 -30.99 -31.44 -32.38
CA VAL A 292 -32.43 -31.25 -32.65
C VAL A 292 -32.64 -30.05 -33.56
N GLU A 293 -33.54 -30.17 -34.55
CA GLU A 293 -33.88 -29.08 -35.46
C GLU A 293 -34.80 -28.09 -34.73
N ASP A 294 -34.21 -27.01 -34.19
CA ASP A 294 -34.88 -26.04 -33.32
C ASP A 294 -35.04 -24.65 -33.96
N ASP A 295 -34.59 -24.49 -35.21
CA ASP A 295 -34.66 -23.25 -36.01
C ASP A 295 -34.12 -22.00 -35.27
N GLY A 296 -33.16 -22.20 -34.36
CA GLY A 296 -32.50 -21.14 -33.61
C GLY A 296 -33.12 -20.84 -32.25
N ALA A 297 -34.24 -21.46 -31.88
CA ALA A 297 -34.82 -21.34 -30.54
C ALA A 297 -34.01 -22.15 -29.52
N ASP A 298 -33.79 -21.61 -28.32
CA ASP A 298 -33.23 -22.39 -27.20
C ASP A 298 -34.34 -23.21 -26.56
N ILE A 299 -34.24 -24.53 -26.68
CA ILE A 299 -35.21 -25.47 -26.13
C ILE A 299 -34.68 -26.25 -24.92
N SER A 300 -33.62 -25.76 -24.26
CA SER A 300 -33.00 -26.42 -23.10
C SER A 300 -34.01 -26.78 -22.01
N ALA A 301 -34.91 -25.86 -21.64
CA ALA A 301 -35.97 -26.13 -20.66
C ALA A 301 -36.99 -27.20 -21.13
N THR A 302 -37.18 -27.34 -22.44
CA THR A 302 -38.06 -28.37 -23.01
C THR A 302 -37.38 -29.73 -22.98
N ILE A 303 -36.06 -29.77 -23.22
CA ILE A 303 -35.26 -30.99 -23.09
C ILE A 303 -35.29 -31.47 -21.63
N GLU A 304 -35.00 -30.59 -20.66
CA GLU A 304 -35.04 -30.91 -19.23
C GLU A 304 -36.41 -31.42 -18.74
N ALA A 305 -37.50 -30.87 -19.29
CA ALA A 305 -38.84 -31.27 -18.88
C ALA A 305 -39.30 -32.62 -19.45
N ASN A 306 -38.67 -33.13 -20.52
CA ASN A 306 -39.15 -34.30 -21.27
C ASN A 306 -38.17 -35.46 -21.34
N VAL A 307 -36.89 -35.25 -21.02
CA VAL A 307 -35.91 -36.32 -20.86
C VAL A 307 -35.93 -36.79 -19.39
N PRO A 308 -36.23 -38.07 -19.12
CA PRO A 308 -36.19 -38.60 -17.76
C PRO A 308 -34.78 -38.52 -17.17
N GLY A 309 -34.68 -38.33 -15.86
CA GLY A 309 -33.40 -38.42 -15.16
C GLY A 309 -32.43 -37.25 -15.37
N VAL A 310 -32.82 -36.19 -16.09
CA VAL A 310 -31.93 -35.04 -16.31
C VAL A 310 -31.68 -34.27 -15.02
N VAL A 311 -30.40 -34.05 -14.71
CA VAL A 311 -29.95 -33.18 -13.62
C VAL A 311 -30.39 -31.75 -13.93
N ALA A 312 -31.15 -31.14 -13.03
CA ALA A 312 -31.74 -29.82 -13.23
C ALA A 312 -30.68 -28.76 -13.57
N SER A 313 -30.95 -27.90 -14.55
CA SER A 313 -30.03 -26.86 -15.05
C SER A 313 -28.73 -27.38 -15.69
N SER A 314 -28.60 -28.68 -15.95
CA SER A 314 -27.41 -29.24 -16.63
C SER A 314 -27.46 -29.10 -18.15
N THR A 315 -28.61 -28.71 -18.73
CA THR A 315 -28.75 -28.63 -20.19
C THR A 315 -28.19 -27.34 -20.73
N VAL A 316 -27.15 -27.47 -21.55
CA VAL A 316 -26.46 -26.34 -22.19
C VAL A 316 -26.55 -26.47 -23.70
N LYS A 317 -27.02 -25.40 -24.37
CA LYS A 317 -26.93 -25.27 -25.82
C LYS A 317 -25.50 -24.88 -26.21
N ASN A 318 -24.80 -25.80 -26.86
CA ASN A 318 -23.39 -25.63 -27.22
C ASN A 318 -23.19 -24.94 -28.57
N LEU A 319 -24.06 -25.22 -29.53
CA LEU A 319 -23.90 -24.75 -30.90
C LEU A 319 -25.25 -24.69 -31.62
N GLN A 320 -25.32 -23.82 -32.63
CA GLN A 320 -26.33 -23.81 -33.67
C GLN A 320 -25.66 -23.97 -35.04
N ASP A 321 -26.12 -24.91 -35.87
CA ASP A 321 -25.69 -25.04 -37.27
C ASP A 321 -26.87 -25.33 -38.20
N ASN A 322 -27.10 -24.48 -39.19
CA ASN A 322 -28.13 -24.61 -40.23
C ASN A 322 -29.54 -25.01 -39.72
N GLY A 323 -29.98 -24.45 -38.59
CA GLY A 323 -31.31 -24.73 -38.00
C GLY A 323 -31.33 -25.90 -36.99
N VAL A 324 -30.21 -26.60 -36.82
CA VAL A 324 -30.03 -27.67 -35.82
C VAL A 324 -29.25 -27.13 -34.62
N GLY A 325 -29.85 -27.23 -33.44
CA GLY A 325 -29.19 -26.96 -32.16
C GLY A 325 -28.53 -28.23 -31.60
N TYR A 326 -27.36 -28.06 -31.01
CA TYR A 326 -26.62 -29.11 -30.29
C TYR A 326 -26.60 -28.80 -28.81
N TYR A 327 -27.13 -29.69 -27.99
CA TYR A 327 -27.20 -29.54 -26.54
C TYR A 327 -26.46 -30.69 -25.86
N THR A 328 -25.93 -30.43 -24.68
CA THR A 328 -25.40 -31.46 -23.77
C THR A 328 -26.09 -31.32 -22.43
N PHE A 329 -26.40 -32.44 -21.81
CA PHE A 329 -27.01 -32.50 -20.49
C PHE A 329 -26.55 -33.77 -19.77
N VAL A 330 -26.73 -33.80 -18.45
CA VAL A 330 -26.35 -34.93 -17.60
C VAL A 330 -27.61 -35.66 -17.16
N THR A 331 -27.65 -36.98 -17.31
CA THR A 331 -28.70 -37.86 -16.77
C THR A 331 -28.17 -38.71 -15.63
N ASP A 332 -29.04 -39.06 -14.68
CA ASP A 332 -28.74 -39.97 -13.56
C ASP A 332 -28.47 -41.42 -14.04
N ASP A 333 -29.08 -41.84 -15.16
CA ASP A 333 -28.84 -43.12 -15.81
C ASP A 333 -28.71 -43.03 -17.36
N PRO A 334 -28.21 -44.07 -18.06
CA PRO A 334 -28.16 -44.08 -19.51
C PRO A 334 -29.58 -44.16 -20.10
N LEU A 335 -29.90 -43.24 -21.01
CA LEU A 335 -31.20 -43.20 -21.67
C LEU A 335 -31.51 -44.50 -22.40
N THR A 336 -32.64 -45.11 -22.07
CA THR A 336 -33.11 -46.31 -22.76
C THR A 336 -33.78 -45.98 -24.09
N ASP A 337 -33.79 -46.95 -25.02
CA ASP A 337 -34.49 -46.82 -26.31
C ASP A 337 -35.98 -46.46 -26.15
N SER A 338 -36.61 -46.89 -25.04
CA SER A 338 -38.00 -46.59 -24.72
C SER A 338 -38.21 -45.11 -24.36
N GLU A 339 -37.25 -44.52 -23.65
CA GLU A 339 -37.30 -43.11 -23.22
C GLU A 339 -37.00 -42.17 -24.37
N ILE A 340 -36.00 -42.52 -25.20
CA ILE A 340 -35.73 -41.81 -26.45
C ILE A 340 -36.98 -41.84 -27.35
N THR A 341 -37.63 -42.99 -27.50
CA THR A 341 -38.86 -43.10 -28.29
C THR A 341 -39.99 -42.23 -27.73
N THR A 342 -40.10 -42.15 -26.40
CA THR A 342 -41.09 -41.30 -25.73
C THR A 342 -40.81 -39.82 -25.96
N PHE A 343 -39.56 -39.40 -25.84
CA PHE A 343 -39.12 -38.02 -26.10
C PHE A 343 -39.38 -37.59 -27.54
N LEU A 344 -39.02 -38.43 -28.52
CA LEU A 344 -39.24 -38.17 -29.95
C LEU A 344 -40.73 -38.03 -30.30
N ALA A 345 -41.63 -38.58 -29.49
CA ALA A 345 -43.08 -38.51 -29.71
C ALA A 345 -43.76 -37.25 -29.14
N VAL A 346 -43.03 -36.41 -28.39
CA VAL A 346 -43.60 -35.24 -27.69
C VAL A 346 -44.03 -34.13 -28.66
N SER A 347 -43.24 -33.85 -29.70
CA SER A 347 -43.58 -32.85 -30.72
C SER A 347 -42.86 -33.12 -32.04
N ASN A 348 -43.33 -32.51 -33.13
CA ASN A 348 -42.68 -32.63 -34.44
C ASN A 348 -41.24 -32.07 -34.45
N THR A 349 -40.97 -31.04 -33.65
CA THR A 349 -39.63 -30.45 -33.48
C THR A 349 -38.70 -31.44 -32.77
N LEU A 350 -39.16 -32.05 -31.67
CA LEU A 350 -38.39 -33.03 -30.91
C LEU A 350 -38.23 -34.36 -31.66
N GLY A 351 -39.14 -34.70 -32.57
CA GLY A 351 -39.03 -35.90 -33.42
C GLY A 351 -37.84 -35.91 -34.39
N THR A 352 -37.13 -34.78 -34.53
CA THR A 352 -35.87 -34.68 -35.30
C THR A 352 -34.63 -34.99 -34.46
N ALA A 353 -34.80 -35.17 -33.13
CA ALA A 353 -33.70 -35.28 -32.22
C ALA A 353 -32.88 -36.57 -32.40
N LYS A 354 -31.57 -36.47 -32.20
CA LYS A 354 -30.66 -37.62 -32.14
C LYS A 354 -29.83 -37.53 -30.88
N PHE A 355 -29.82 -38.63 -30.12
CA PHE A 355 -29.07 -38.75 -28.87
C PHE A 355 -27.74 -39.46 -29.13
N THR A 356 -26.69 -39.02 -28.45
CA THR A 356 -25.36 -39.65 -28.44
C THR A 356 -24.78 -39.54 -27.05
N GLU A 357 -24.54 -40.67 -26.42
CA GLU A 357 -23.83 -40.72 -25.14
C GLU A 357 -22.34 -40.42 -25.37
N ILE A 358 -21.80 -39.46 -24.63
CA ILE A 358 -20.42 -38.95 -24.79
C ILE A 358 -19.48 -39.56 -23.74
N GLY A 359 -19.99 -39.91 -22.56
CA GLY A 359 -19.22 -40.60 -21.52
C GLY A 359 -19.80 -40.42 -20.11
N ASP A 360 -19.09 -40.97 -19.14
CA ASP A 360 -19.50 -41.05 -17.73
C ASP A 360 -18.81 -39.97 -16.88
N VAL A 361 -19.53 -39.40 -15.91
CA VAL A 361 -18.99 -38.53 -14.85
C VAL A 361 -19.08 -39.28 -13.52
N VAL A 362 -17.93 -39.44 -12.86
CA VAL A 362 -17.84 -40.05 -11.52
C VAL A 362 -18.24 -39.00 -10.48
N ALA A 363 -19.02 -39.40 -9.45
CA ALA A 363 -19.38 -38.51 -8.34
C ALA A 363 -18.15 -37.90 -7.66
N VAL A 364 -18.23 -36.61 -7.37
CA VAL A 364 -17.16 -35.82 -6.75
C VAL A 364 -17.75 -34.96 -5.64
N CYS A 365 -17.13 -34.97 -4.47
CA CYS A 365 -17.49 -34.05 -3.40
C CYS A 365 -16.65 -32.77 -3.54
N GLU A 366 -17.29 -31.62 -3.61
CA GLU A 366 -16.62 -30.31 -3.61
C GLU A 366 -16.87 -29.56 -2.31
N ASN A 367 -15.84 -28.87 -1.81
CA ASN A 367 -16.02 -27.92 -0.72
C ASN A 367 -16.35 -26.55 -1.32
N THR A 368 -17.53 -26.03 -0.99
CA THR A 368 -18.02 -24.72 -1.46
C THR A 368 -17.72 -23.59 -0.46
N ASP A 369 -17.01 -23.90 0.64
CA ASP A 369 -16.70 -22.91 1.66
C ASP A 369 -15.72 -21.86 1.13
N THR A 370 -16.04 -20.60 1.39
CA THR A 370 -15.16 -19.48 1.11
C THR A 370 -14.56 -18.93 2.39
N THR A 371 -13.28 -18.54 2.32
CA THR A 371 -12.64 -17.76 3.38
C THR A 371 -12.62 -16.29 2.95
N ASP A 372 -13.24 -15.44 3.77
CA ASP A 372 -13.31 -14.01 3.51
C ASP A 372 -12.28 -13.25 4.34
N THR A 373 -11.49 -12.39 3.68
CA THR A 373 -10.54 -11.48 4.34
C THR A 373 -10.93 -10.03 4.07
N ALA A 374 -11.15 -9.26 5.13
CA ALA A 374 -11.58 -7.86 5.03
C ALA A 374 -10.44 -6.91 4.67
N TRP A 375 -10.77 -5.89 3.87
CA TRP A 375 -9.91 -4.73 3.68
C TRP A 375 -9.85 -3.88 4.95
N VAL A 376 -8.69 -3.28 5.20
CA VAL A 376 -8.46 -2.35 6.31
C VAL A 376 -8.25 -0.96 5.74
N ALA A 377 -8.92 0.04 6.31
CA ALA A 377 -8.71 1.44 5.92
C ALA A 377 -7.26 1.87 6.22
N GLY A 378 -6.58 2.36 5.19
CA GLY A 378 -5.26 2.97 5.27
C GLY A 378 -5.32 4.47 5.45
N GLU A 379 -4.29 5.16 4.97
CA GLU A 379 -4.18 6.61 5.01
C GLU A 379 -5.14 7.26 3.99
N ALA A 380 -5.60 8.48 4.31
CA ALA A 380 -6.35 9.33 3.39
C ALA A 380 -5.42 10.38 2.82
N CYS A 381 -5.44 10.57 1.51
CA CYS A 381 -4.59 11.53 0.83
C CYS A 381 -5.46 12.41 -0.08
N SER A 382 -4.90 13.50 -0.60
CA SER A 382 -5.63 14.47 -1.41
C SER A 382 -5.13 14.46 -2.85
N ALA A 383 -6.06 14.66 -3.78
CA ALA A 383 -5.77 15.01 -5.17
C ALA A 383 -6.59 16.25 -5.54
N ILE A 384 -6.17 17.00 -6.55
CA ILE A 384 -6.94 18.11 -7.13
C ILE A 384 -7.23 17.86 -8.61
N GLU A 385 -8.25 18.53 -9.14
CA GLU A 385 -8.49 18.63 -10.58
C GLU A 385 -7.83 19.89 -11.15
N GLU A 386 -7.07 19.73 -12.22
CA GLU A 386 -6.55 20.86 -12.99
C GLU A 386 -7.26 20.99 -14.33
N VAL A 387 -7.45 22.23 -14.77
CA VAL A 387 -8.23 22.56 -15.97
C VAL A 387 -7.31 22.61 -17.19
N TYR A 388 -7.73 21.94 -18.26
CA TYR A 388 -7.08 21.96 -19.57
C TYR A 388 -8.03 22.50 -20.63
N THR A 389 -7.49 23.22 -21.60
CA THR A 389 -8.23 23.79 -22.73
C THR A 389 -7.61 23.41 -24.06
N ILE A 390 -8.44 23.22 -25.09
CA ILE A 390 -8.00 23.01 -26.47
C ILE A 390 -8.86 23.86 -27.40
N THR A 391 -8.24 24.51 -28.38
CA THR A 391 -8.95 25.29 -29.39
C THR A 391 -8.79 24.63 -30.75
N LEU A 392 -9.89 24.18 -31.34
CA LEU A 392 -9.91 23.51 -32.63
C LEU A 392 -10.63 24.35 -33.67
N ALA A 393 -10.24 24.19 -34.93
CA ALA A 393 -11.05 24.65 -36.05
C ALA A 393 -12.34 23.80 -36.14
N ASP A 394 -13.45 24.47 -36.42
CA ASP A 394 -14.73 23.83 -36.69
C ASP A 394 -14.70 23.18 -38.09
N ASP A 395 -15.39 22.05 -38.27
CA ASP A 395 -15.51 21.38 -39.59
C ASP A 395 -16.25 22.26 -40.60
N GLU A 396 -17.30 22.94 -40.12
CA GLU A 396 -18.00 24.03 -40.79
C GLU A 396 -18.23 25.14 -39.76
N CYS A 397 -18.06 26.41 -40.12
CA CYS A 397 -18.23 27.53 -39.19
C CYS A 397 -19.59 27.44 -38.45
N GLY A 398 -19.57 27.13 -37.15
CA GLY A 398 -20.76 26.93 -36.32
C GLY A 398 -21.12 25.47 -36.00
N GLN A 399 -20.41 24.49 -36.54
CA GLN A 399 -20.49 23.07 -36.17
C GLN A 399 -19.26 22.70 -35.34
N ASN A 400 -19.45 22.57 -34.02
CA ASN A 400 -18.36 22.18 -33.12
C ASN A 400 -18.07 20.67 -33.20
N ARG A 401 -16.86 20.29 -32.79
CA ARG A 401 -16.30 18.93 -32.81
C ARG A 401 -16.34 18.25 -31.43
N LEU A 402 -17.32 18.59 -30.59
CA LEU A 402 -17.40 18.06 -29.21
C LEU A 402 -17.53 16.53 -29.19
N ALA A 403 -18.36 15.96 -30.07
CA ALA A 403 -18.60 14.51 -30.11
C ALA A 403 -17.33 13.74 -30.47
N GLU A 404 -16.56 14.23 -31.45
CA GLU A 404 -15.29 13.61 -31.83
C GLU A 404 -14.27 13.61 -30.68
N LEU A 405 -14.20 14.72 -29.94
CA LEU A 405 -13.37 14.80 -28.74
C LEU A 405 -13.82 13.81 -27.66
N GLN A 406 -15.13 13.73 -27.38
CA GLN A 406 -15.66 12.80 -26.39
C GLN A 406 -15.44 11.33 -26.77
N ASP A 407 -15.48 11.00 -28.06
CA ASP A 407 -15.16 9.67 -28.58
C ASP A 407 -13.65 9.34 -28.49
N ALA A 408 -12.79 10.35 -28.66
CA ALA A 408 -11.33 10.19 -28.59
C ALA A 408 -10.81 10.07 -27.14
N TYR A 409 -11.50 10.66 -26.17
CA TYR A 409 -11.15 10.66 -24.74
C TYR A 409 -12.34 10.20 -23.88
N PRO A 410 -12.77 8.93 -23.99
CA PRO A 410 -13.97 8.43 -23.30
C PRO A 410 -13.85 8.46 -21.76
N GLU A 411 -12.63 8.52 -21.24
CA GLU A 411 -12.32 8.64 -19.82
C GLU A 411 -12.41 10.07 -19.27
N LEU A 412 -12.49 11.08 -20.15
CA LEU A 412 -12.50 12.50 -19.78
C LEU A 412 -13.89 13.10 -19.98
N THR A 413 -14.28 13.97 -19.04
CA THR A 413 -15.43 14.85 -19.25
C THR A 413 -14.98 16.08 -20.03
N ILE A 414 -15.37 16.18 -21.29
CA ILE A 414 -15.05 17.30 -22.18
C ILE A 414 -16.31 18.10 -22.47
N TYR A 415 -16.21 19.42 -22.37
CA TYR A 415 -17.32 20.34 -22.61
C TYR A 415 -16.88 21.63 -23.31
N LEU A 416 -17.85 22.38 -23.84
CA LEU A 416 -17.60 23.64 -24.53
C LEU A 416 -17.19 24.75 -23.55
N ALA A 417 -16.15 25.50 -23.88
CA ALA A 417 -15.77 26.69 -23.12
C ALA A 417 -16.80 27.80 -23.35
N GLY A 418 -17.50 28.22 -22.29
CA GLY A 418 -18.49 29.30 -22.40
C GLY A 418 -19.30 29.50 -21.13
N THR A 419 -20.28 30.39 -21.20
CA THR A 419 -21.21 30.64 -20.09
C THR A 419 -22.49 29.83 -20.31
N TYR A 420 -22.77 28.96 -19.37
CA TYR A 420 -24.02 28.21 -19.26
C TYR A 420 -25.00 29.01 -18.41
N SER A 421 -26.30 28.94 -18.72
CA SER A 421 -27.31 29.64 -17.92
C SER A 421 -28.55 28.81 -17.65
N ASN A 422 -29.14 29.00 -16.47
CA ASN A 422 -30.45 28.46 -16.12
C ASN A 422 -31.27 29.56 -15.42
N THR A 423 -32.60 29.45 -15.48
CA THR A 423 -33.49 30.50 -14.97
C THR A 423 -34.46 29.96 -13.93
N VAL A 424 -34.81 30.79 -12.96
CA VAL A 424 -35.91 30.57 -12.03
C VAL A 424 -36.88 31.73 -12.17
N THR A 425 -38.10 31.44 -12.61
CA THR A 425 -39.17 32.44 -12.71
C THR A 425 -39.99 32.39 -11.43
N LEU A 426 -39.94 33.47 -10.63
CA LEU A 426 -40.73 33.59 -9.41
C LEU A 426 -42.19 33.90 -9.73
N THR A 427 -43.11 33.43 -8.89
CA THR A 427 -44.56 33.63 -8.99
C THR A 427 -45.16 33.88 -7.61
N GLY A 428 -46.30 34.57 -7.52
CA GLY A 428 -46.99 34.83 -6.25
C GLY A 428 -47.05 36.31 -5.89
N THR A 429 -47.66 36.62 -4.75
CA THR A 429 -47.97 38.00 -4.34
C THR A 429 -47.64 38.31 -2.87
N SER A 430 -47.16 37.33 -2.10
CA SER A 430 -46.87 37.43 -0.67
C SER A 430 -46.03 36.24 -0.15
N GLY A 431 -45.38 36.42 1.00
CA GLY A 431 -44.70 35.33 1.72
C GLY A 431 -43.25 35.07 1.28
N THR A 432 -42.79 33.83 1.45
CA THR A 432 -41.38 33.44 1.28
C THR A 432 -41.24 32.11 0.55
N ALA A 433 -40.14 31.94 -0.19
CA ALA A 433 -39.80 30.72 -0.92
C ALA A 433 -38.29 30.43 -0.79
N ASN A 434 -37.92 29.16 -0.68
CA ASN A 434 -36.53 28.73 -0.78
C ASN A 434 -36.20 28.47 -2.25
N VAL A 435 -35.25 29.22 -2.79
CA VAL A 435 -34.55 28.85 -4.03
C VAL A 435 -33.40 27.93 -3.62
N VAL A 436 -33.51 26.65 -3.94
CA VAL A 436 -32.51 25.64 -3.60
C VAL A 436 -31.48 25.60 -4.72
N VAL A 437 -30.20 25.80 -4.37
CA VAL A 437 -29.06 25.73 -5.29
C VAL A 437 -28.10 24.67 -4.76
N ASN A 438 -27.87 23.60 -5.53
CA ASN A 438 -27.00 22.48 -5.13
C ASN A 438 -27.35 21.91 -3.73
N GLY A 439 -28.64 21.75 -3.46
CA GLY A 439 -29.15 21.24 -2.18
C GLY A 439 -29.15 22.25 -1.02
N THR A 440 -28.61 23.46 -1.20
CA THR A 440 -28.60 24.52 -0.18
C THR A 440 -29.76 25.49 -0.38
N ASN A 441 -30.48 25.83 0.70
CA ASN A 441 -31.65 26.72 0.66
C ASN A 441 -31.25 28.20 0.75
N TYR A 442 -31.66 29.00 -0.24
CA TYR A 442 -31.55 30.46 -0.23
C TYR A 442 -32.95 31.09 -0.15
N LEU A 443 -33.23 31.83 0.91
CA LEU A 443 -34.56 32.38 1.15
C LEU A 443 -34.82 33.63 0.29
N ALA A 444 -35.89 33.60 -0.49
CA ALA A 444 -36.49 34.75 -1.17
C ALA A 444 -37.74 35.22 -0.39
N THR A 445 -37.88 36.52 -0.18
CA THR A 445 -39.02 37.13 0.53
C THR A 445 -39.74 38.10 -0.40
N PHE A 446 -41.05 37.94 -0.59
CA PHE A 446 -41.82 38.82 -1.44
C PHE A 446 -41.76 40.27 -0.92
N ASN A 447 -41.43 41.21 -1.82
CA ASN A 447 -41.39 42.63 -1.52
C ASN A 447 -42.05 43.44 -2.62
N SER A 448 -43.28 43.95 -2.42
CA SER A 448 -44.06 44.86 -3.31
C SER A 448 -44.33 44.42 -4.77
N SER A 449 -43.41 43.70 -5.41
CA SER A 449 -43.47 43.11 -6.74
C SER A 449 -42.47 41.97 -6.86
N LEU A 450 -42.65 41.08 -7.84
CA LEU A 450 -41.69 40.01 -8.14
C LEU A 450 -40.34 40.55 -8.63
N THR A 451 -40.34 41.70 -9.32
CA THR A 451 -39.10 42.37 -9.76
C THR A 451 -38.25 42.80 -8.58
N THR A 452 -38.85 43.47 -7.59
CA THR A 452 -38.14 43.89 -6.37
C THR A 452 -37.69 42.66 -5.58
N THR A 453 -38.54 41.65 -5.46
CA THR A 453 -38.23 40.37 -4.79
C THR A 453 -36.99 39.69 -5.39
N ALA A 454 -36.89 39.63 -6.72
CA ALA A 454 -35.73 39.02 -7.40
C ALA A 454 -34.45 39.86 -7.23
N THR A 455 -34.55 41.20 -7.28
CA THR A 455 -33.41 42.09 -7.01
C THR A 455 -32.91 41.97 -5.58
N ASP A 456 -33.82 41.87 -4.60
CA ASP A 456 -33.49 41.68 -3.19
C ASP A 456 -32.76 40.34 -2.97
N PHE A 457 -33.18 39.28 -3.67
CA PHE A 457 -32.51 37.97 -3.64
C PHE A 457 -31.06 38.05 -4.12
N VAL A 458 -30.82 38.68 -5.28
CA VAL A 458 -29.47 38.86 -5.83
C VAL A 458 -28.60 39.69 -4.88
N THR A 459 -29.17 40.74 -4.28
CA THR A 459 -28.45 41.60 -3.32
C THR A 459 -28.07 40.83 -2.05
N ALA A 460 -28.95 39.97 -1.55
CA ALA A 460 -28.73 39.21 -0.33
C ALA A 460 -27.75 38.04 -0.51
N HIS A 461 -27.82 37.33 -1.65
CA HIS A 461 -27.13 36.04 -1.83
C HIS A 461 -26.08 36.03 -2.94
N GLY A 462 -25.99 37.08 -3.75
CA GLY A 462 -25.12 37.13 -4.93
C GLY A 462 -23.64 36.96 -4.63
N ALA A 463 -23.13 37.55 -3.54
CA ALA A 463 -21.72 37.39 -3.15
C ALA A 463 -21.38 35.95 -2.73
N THR A 464 -22.28 35.30 -1.98
CA THR A 464 -22.13 33.91 -1.54
C THR A 464 -22.15 32.96 -2.74
N LEU A 465 -23.08 33.16 -3.67
CA LEU A 465 -23.16 32.35 -4.89
C LEU A 465 -21.95 32.60 -5.81
N SER A 466 -21.44 33.83 -5.88
CA SER A 466 -20.25 34.16 -6.65
C SER A 466 -19.00 33.46 -6.12
N ALA A 467 -18.87 33.28 -4.80
CA ALA A 467 -17.78 32.52 -4.18
C ALA A 467 -17.83 31.01 -4.55
N LEU A 468 -18.99 30.51 -4.96
CA LEU A 468 -19.19 29.15 -5.46
C LEU A 468 -19.11 29.07 -7.01
N GLY A 469 -18.70 30.15 -7.68
CA GLY A 469 -18.60 30.20 -9.15
C GLY A 469 -19.94 30.40 -9.88
N ILE A 470 -20.99 30.82 -9.18
CA ILE A 470 -22.34 31.03 -9.74
C ILE A 470 -22.67 32.52 -9.72
N THR A 471 -22.84 33.12 -10.90
CA THR A 471 -23.31 34.51 -11.01
C THR A 471 -24.82 34.52 -11.18
N VAL A 472 -25.53 35.16 -10.25
CA VAL A 472 -27.00 35.33 -10.32
C VAL A 472 -27.35 36.77 -10.68
N THR A 473 -28.26 36.94 -11.64
CA THR A 473 -28.82 38.24 -12.03
C THR A 473 -30.34 38.20 -11.99
N ALA A 474 -31.00 39.36 -11.86
CA ALA A 474 -32.45 39.46 -11.80
C ALA A 474 -33.00 40.35 -12.92
N ASN A 475 -34.07 39.91 -13.58
CA ASN A 475 -34.84 40.73 -14.51
C ASN A 475 -36.33 40.37 -14.44
N ALA A 476 -37.18 41.35 -14.14
CA ALA A 476 -38.65 41.22 -14.14
C ALA A 476 -39.22 40.02 -13.35
N GLY A 477 -38.58 39.62 -12.25
CA GLY A 477 -39.00 38.46 -11.43
C GLY A 477 -38.36 37.13 -11.84
N VAL A 478 -37.50 37.13 -12.85
CA VAL A 478 -36.68 35.99 -13.26
C VAL A 478 -35.28 36.13 -12.69
N LEU A 479 -34.82 35.09 -11.99
CA LEU A 479 -33.44 34.93 -11.56
C LEU A 479 -32.69 34.12 -12.62
N THR A 480 -31.60 34.65 -13.16
CA THR A 480 -30.74 33.95 -14.13
C THR A 480 -29.44 33.57 -13.45
N PHE A 481 -29.17 32.28 -13.34
CA PHE A 481 -27.96 31.70 -12.79
C PHE A 481 -27.03 31.38 -13.95
N THR A 482 -25.79 31.87 -13.89
CA THR A 482 -24.77 31.70 -14.93
C THR A 482 -23.51 31.06 -14.35
N THR A 483 -22.96 30.07 -15.06
CA THR A 483 -21.77 29.30 -14.65
C THR A 483 -20.82 29.11 -15.83
N ALA A 484 -19.52 29.01 -15.53
CA ALA A 484 -18.50 28.66 -16.53
C ALA A 484 -18.31 27.13 -16.71
N SER A 485 -19.14 26.34 -16.04
CA SER A 485 -19.11 24.87 -16.04
C SER A 485 -20.41 24.30 -16.63
N GLU A 486 -20.30 23.16 -17.31
CA GLU A 486 -21.43 22.37 -17.82
C GLU A 486 -22.26 21.73 -16.69
N SER A 487 -21.64 21.52 -15.51
CA SER A 487 -22.37 21.15 -14.28
C SER A 487 -23.17 22.35 -13.78
N GLN A 488 -24.25 22.68 -14.48
CA GLN A 488 -25.18 23.71 -14.05
C GLN A 488 -25.70 23.38 -12.65
N PRO A 489 -25.94 24.40 -11.82
CA PRO A 489 -26.45 24.15 -10.48
C PRO A 489 -27.80 23.43 -10.56
N THR A 490 -28.01 22.47 -9.67
CA THR A 490 -29.34 21.89 -9.49
C THR A 490 -30.22 22.95 -8.82
N LEU A 491 -31.29 23.34 -9.51
CA LEU A 491 -32.21 24.39 -9.07
C LEU A 491 -33.57 23.78 -8.74
N SER A 492 -34.15 24.16 -7.62
CA SER A 492 -35.57 23.95 -7.34
C SER A 492 -36.12 25.10 -6.50
N VAL A 493 -37.44 25.25 -6.46
CA VAL A 493 -38.10 26.27 -5.63
C VAL A 493 -39.16 25.61 -4.77
N ALA A 494 -39.12 25.87 -3.47
CA ALA A 494 -40.10 25.39 -2.51
C ALA A 494 -40.75 26.59 -1.78
N ASN A 495 -42.08 26.65 -1.79
CA ASN A 495 -42.82 27.62 -0.99
C ASN A 495 -42.58 27.36 0.52
N VAL A 496 -42.34 28.41 1.28
CA VAL A 496 -42.16 28.36 2.74
C VAL A 496 -43.33 29.02 3.46
N SER A 497 -43.82 30.16 2.95
CA SER A 497 -45.00 30.84 3.48
C SER A 497 -45.70 31.68 2.41
N GLY A 498 -46.98 32.00 2.61
CA GLY A 498 -47.77 32.77 1.65
C GLY A 498 -47.97 32.01 0.34
N ASP A 499 -47.88 32.72 -0.80
CA ASP A 499 -48.08 32.17 -2.15
C ASP A 499 -46.84 32.34 -3.05
N LEU A 500 -45.71 32.84 -2.54
CA LEU A 500 -44.46 32.95 -3.29
C LEU A 500 -43.93 31.56 -3.67
N ALA A 501 -43.77 31.31 -4.96
CA ALA A 501 -43.27 30.07 -5.54
C ALA A 501 -42.40 30.40 -6.76
N GLY A 502 -42.00 29.38 -7.52
CA GLY A 502 -41.29 29.59 -8.77
C GLY A 502 -41.21 28.33 -9.62
N THR A 503 -40.87 28.53 -10.89
CA THR A 503 -40.62 27.46 -11.86
C THR A 503 -39.20 27.57 -12.39
N VAL A 504 -38.53 26.43 -12.56
CA VAL A 504 -37.19 26.36 -13.13
C VAL A 504 -37.31 26.21 -14.64
N GLY A 505 -36.58 27.04 -15.38
CA GLY A 505 -36.51 26.97 -16.83
C GLY A 505 -35.67 25.79 -17.32
N THR A 506 -35.65 25.59 -18.63
CA THR A 506 -34.72 24.63 -19.25
C THR A 506 -33.29 25.21 -19.25
N PRO A 507 -32.28 24.45 -18.85
CA PRO A 507 -30.86 24.77 -19.06
C PRO A 507 -30.60 25.28 -20.48
N ALA A 508 -30.00 26.46 -20.60
CA ALA A 508 -29.47 26.96 -21.86
C ALA A 508 -28.02 26.47 -22.05
N PRO A 509 -27.66 26.02 -23.26
CA PRO A 509 -26.30 25.58 -23.57
C PRO A 509 -25.30 26.75 -23.49
N ALA A 510 -24.00 26.44 -23.47
CA ALA A 510 -22.96 27.45 -23.48
C ALA A 510 -23.12 28.42 -24.65
N THR A 511 -23.25 29.71 -24.34
CA THR A 511 -22.98 30.76 -25.34
C THR A 511 -21.48 30.84 -25.53
N THR A 512 -20.98 30.33 -26.67
CA THR A 512 -19.60 30.47 -27.10
C THR A 512 -19.50 31.64 -28.08
N THR A 513 -18.51 32.52 -27.92
CA THR A 513 -18.15 33.47 -28.97
C THR A 513 -17.20 32.74 -29.92
N ALA A 514 -17.76 32.04 -30.93
CA ALA A 514 -16.98 31.47 -32.03
C ALA A 514 -16.34 32.60 -32.84
N ASN A 515 -15.15 33.02 -32.43
CA ASN A 515 -14.36 33.99 -33.17
C ASN A 515 -13.47 33.20 -34.15
N ALA A 516 -13.58 33.50 -35.45
CA ALA A 516 -12.77 32.91 -36.52
C ALA A 516 -12.99 31.39 -36.80
N CYS A 517 -14.21 30.87 -36.62
CA CYS A 517 -14.56 29.46 -36.89
C CYS A 517 -13.71 28.45 -36.11
N GLN A 518 -13.42 28.80 -34.86
CA GLN A 518 -12.75 27.95 -33.91
C GLN A 518 -13.58 27.87 -32.63
N THR A 519 -13.56 26.70 -32.02
CA THR A 519 -14.24 26.43 -30.76
C THR A 519 -13.22 25.96 -29.73
N THR A 520 -13.33 26.52 -28.52
CA THR A 520 -12.52 26.09 -27.37
C THR A 520 -13.31 25.11 -26.52
N TYR A 521 -12.64 24.03 -26.11
CA TYR A 521 -13.16 22.99 -25.24
C TYR A 521 -12.36 22.97 -23.95
N VAL A 522 -12.99 22.47 -22.89
CA VAL A 522 -12.43 22.40 -21.54
C VAL A 522 -12.57 20.96 -21.03
N THR A 523 -11.56 20.50 -20.31
CA THR A 523 -11.62 19.27 -19.53
C THR A 523 -10.89 19.43 -18.20
N ARG A 524 -11.10 18.49 -17.29
CA ARG A 524 -10.45 18.45 -15.98
C ARG A 524 -9.71 17.13 -15.82
N VAL A 525 -8.47 17.21 -15.38
CA VAL A 525 -7.60 16.05 -15.18
C VAL A 525 -7.25 15.96 -13.71
N LEU A 526 -7.41 14.77 -13.13
CA LEU A 526 -7.03 14.48 -11.75
C LEU A 526 -5.50 14.44 -11.62
N SER A 527 -4.97 15.11 -10.61
CA SER A 527 -3.54 15.12 -10.28
C SER A 527 -3.06 13.84 -9.58
N ASN A 528 -1.75 13.77 -9.36
CA ASN A 528 -1.17 12.82 -8.41
C ASN A 528 -1.78 12.94 -7.01
N VAL A 529 -1.63 11.87 -6.24
CA VAL A 529 -2.13 11.79 -4.87
C VAL A 529 -1.03 12.24 -3.91
N ILE A 530 -1.36 13.18 -3.04
CA ILE A 530 -0.45 13.77 -2.04
C ILE A 530 -1.05 13.54 -0.66
N CYS A 531 -0.32 12.84 0.20
CA CYS A 531 -0.74 12.57 1.57
C CYS A 531 -0.33 13.71 2.50
N ASP A 532 -1.04 13.83 3.62
CA ASP A 532 -0.79 14.89 4.58
C ASP A 532 0.60 14.71 5.21
N GLU A 533 1.39 15.78 5.17
CA GLU A 533 2.66 15.87 5.88
C GLU A 533 2.44 16.41 7.30
N CYS A 534 3.48 16.37 8.14
CA CYS A 534 3.39 16.89 9.50
C CYS A 534 3.20 18.42 9.57
N ASP A 535 3.47 19.13 8.47
CA ASP A 535 3.34 20.58 8.35
C ASP A 535 2.85 20.95 6.93
N ASP A 536 1.94 21.92 6.85
CA ASP A 536 1.37 22.41 5.59
C ASP A 536 2.42 23.06 4.69
N GLU A 537 3.49 23.63 5.26
CA GLU A 537 4.59 24.23 4.51
C GLU A 537 5.32 23.21 3.62
N PHE A 538 5.25 21.90 3.94
CA PHE A 538 5.90 20.80 3.22
C PHE A 538 4.98 20.05 2.25
N ARG A 539 3.95 20.72 1.72
CA ARG A 539 3.08 20.10 0.73
C ARG A 539 3.82 19.90 -0.60
N ALA A 540 3.88 18.65 -1.06
CA ALA A 540 4.39 18.31 -2.39
C ALA A 540 3.56 18.97 -3.51
N LEU A 541 4.11 19.01 -4.72
CA LEU A 541 3.42 19.59 -5.87
C LEU A 541 2.36 18.65 -6.44
N PHE A 542 1.20 19.22 -6.74
CA PHE A 542 0.21 18.57 -7.58
C PHE A 542 0.63 18.71 -9.04
N TYR A 543 0.85 17.58 -9.70
CA TYR A 543 1.14 17.51 -11.11
C TYR A 543 0.03 16.75 -11.85
N THR A 544 -0.27 17.23 -13.04
CA THR A 544 -1.10 16.54 -14.03
C THR A 544 -0.31 16.48 -15.33
N SER A 545 -0.61 15.49 -16.16
CA SER A 545 -0.12 15.45 -17.54
C SER A 545 -1.25 15.88 -18.46
N ALA A 546 -0.91 16.63 -19.51
CA ALA A 546 -1.86 16.99 -20.54
C ALA A 546 -2.40 15.71 -21.22
N PRO A 547 -3.69 15.67 -21.60
CA PRO A 547 -4.20 14.61 -22.46
C PRO A 547 -3.40 14.55 -23.76
N VAL A 548 -3.38 13.38 -24.40
CA VAL A 548 -2.74 13.20 -25.72
C VAL A 548 -3.27 14.25 -26.70
N ASP A 549 -2.41 14.79 -27.56
CA ASP A 549 -2.81 15.79 -28.56
C ASP A 549 -3.95 15.26 -29.46
N PHE A 550 -4.91 16.13 -29.78
CA PHE A 550 -5.98 15.82 -30.73
C PHE A 550 -5.65 16.47 -32.08
N ASP A 551 -5.56 15.69 -33.15
CA ASP A 551 -5.20 16.19 -34.50
C ASP A 551 -3.93 17.08 -34.51
N LEU A 552 -2.90 16.72 -33.72
CA LEU A 552 -1.66 17.50 -33.54
C LEU A 552 -1.85 18.87 -32.85
N VAL A 553 -3.02 19.12 -32.26
CA VAL A 553 -3.30 20.28 -31.43
C VAL A 553 -3.17 19.88 -29.96
N PRO A 554 -2.23 20.46 -29.21
CA PRO A 554 -2.03 20.10 -27.81
C PRO A 554 -3.07 20.77 -26.89
N TRP A 555 -3.38 20.08 -25.80
CA TRP A 555 -4.10 20.67 -24.67
C TRP A 555 -3.21 21.64 -23.90
N THR A 556 -3.77 22.78 -23.52
CA THR A 556 -3.09 23.83 -22.75
C THR A 556 -3.65 23.88 -21.34
N LYS A 557 -2.77 23.67 -20.35
CA LYS A 557 -3.08 23.78 -18.93
C LYS A 557 -3.42 25.24 -18.57
N GLU A 558 -4.41 25.44 -17.72
CA GLU A 558 -4.72 26.78 -17.17
C GLU A 558 -3.51 27.33 -16.38
N ALA A 559 -3.20 28.61 -16.60
CA ALA A 559 -2.03 29.23 -15.99
C ALA A 559 -2.23 29.36 -14.47
N LYS A 560 -1.32 28.76 -13.69
CA LYS A 560 -1.28 28.92 -12.24
C LYS A 560 -0.95 30.37 -11.89
N THR A 561 -1.67 30.92 -10.92
CA THR A 561 -1.35 32.22 -10.31
C THR A 561 -0.38 31.99 -9.16
N TYR A 562 0.73 32.72 -9.16
CA TYR A 562 1.76 32.63 -8.13
C TYR A 562 1.69 33.84 -7.19
N SER A 563 2.00 33.61 -5.92
CA SER A 563 2.06 34.67 -4.90
C SER A 563 3.39 35.41 -4.96
N GLU A 564 3.32 36.74 -4.86
CA GLU A 564 4.49 37.62 -4.76
C GLU A 564 5.11 37.62 -3.36
N THR A 565 4.37 37.18 -2.33
CA THR A 565 4.80 37.24 -0.92
C THR A 565 5.21 35.89 -0.32
N ALA A 566 4.99 34.79 -1.06
CA ALA A 566 5.37 33.45 -0.64
C ALA A 566 6.89 33.33 -0.44
N LYS A 567 7.29 32.89 0.75
CA LYS A 567 8.68 32.60 1.10
C LYS A 567 8.97 31.16 0.75
N MET A 568 10.03 30.94 -0.03
CA MET A 568 10.29 29.67 -0.68
C MET A 568 11.58 28.99 -0.22
N GLY A 569 11.52 27.67 -0.16
CA GLY A 569 12.65 26.77 0.05
C GLY A 569 12.43 25.45 -0.69
N ILE A 570 13.40 24.53 -0.57
CA ILE A 570 13.32 23.19 -1.14
C ILE A 570 13.79 22.19 -0.08
N ARG A 571 12.96 21.20 0.22
CA ARG A 571 13.28 20.09 1.12
C ARG A 571 13.70 18.87 0.29
N PHE A 572 14.77 18.22 0.74
CA PHE A 572 15.30 16.98 0.18
C PHE A 572 15.31 15.92 1.26
N ARG A 573 14.51 14.87 1.09
CA ARG A 573 14.40 13.76 2.05
C ARG A 573 14.73 12.44 1.35
N ALA A 574 15.71 11.70 1.87
CA ALA A 574 16.07 10.41 1.31
C ALA A 574 14.98 9.36 1.54
N LYS A 575 14.79 8.46 0.55
CA LYS A 575 13.90 7.30 0.66
C LYS A 575 14.66 6.06 1.15
N PRO A 576 14.12 5.29 2.11
CA PRO A 576 14.71 4.02 2.50
C PRO A 576 14.62 3.00 1.36
N THR A 577 15.68 2.23 1.16
CA THR A 577 15.74 1.09 0.25
C THR A 577 15.83 -0.19 1.10
N ILE A 578 14.76 -0.99 1.08
CA ILE A 578 14.69 -2.27 1.77
C ILE A 578 14.52 -3.39 0.73
N LEU A 579 15.49 -4.29 0.67
CA LEU A 579 15.44 -5.55 -0.03
C LEU A 579 15.53 -6.67 1.01
N ALA A 580 14.41 -7.33 1.26
CA ALA A 580 14.34 -8.47 2.16
C ALA A 580 13.72 -9.64 1.41
N GLY A 581 14.54 -10.65 1.08
CA GLY A 581 14.03 -11.91 0.56
C GLY A 581 13.35 -12.72 1.65
N ALA A 582 12.31 -13.44 1.26
CA ALA A 582 11.65 -14.48 2.04
C ALA A 582 12.62 -15.59 2.47
N GLU A 583 12.22 -16.49 3.38
CA GLU A 583 13.09 -17.59 3.84
C GLU A 583 13.58 -18.49 2.69
N TRP A 584 12.73 -18.69 1.68
CA TRP A 584 13.06 -19.47 0.48
C TRP A 584 14.01 -18.75 -0.48
N PHE A 585 14.08 -17.42 -0.44
CA PHE A 585 15.04 -16.60 -1.18
C PHE A 585 16.23 -16.13 -0.35
N ARG A 586 16.31 -16.52 0.93
CA ARG A 586 17.35 -16.08 1.86
C ARG A 586 18.78 -16.32 1.34
N ASP A 587 18.98 -17.38 0.57
CA ASP A 587 20.30 -17.75 0.04
C ASP A 587 20.62 -17.11 -1.31
N ASP A 588 19.58 -16.74 -2.08
CA ASP A 588 19.71 -16.22 -3.43
C ASP A 588 19.66 -14.69 -3.49
N MET A 589 19.04 -14.05 -2.49
CA MET A 589 18.89 -12.60 -2.40
C MET A 589 19.64 -12.01 -1.20
N PRO A 590 20.45 -10.96 -1.38
CA PRO A 590 21.07 -10.27 -0.27
C PRO A 590 20.02 -9.48 0.52
N PHE A 591 20.19 -9.43 1.84
CA PHE A 591 19.45 -8.49 2.67
C PHE A 591 20.08 -7.10 2.59
N ILE A 592 19.26 -6.10 2.24
CA ILE A 592 19.64 -4.70 2.16
C ILE A 592 18.59 -3.89 2.91
N ALA A 593 19.00 -3.10 3.89
CA ALA A 593 18.12 -2.19 4.61
C ALA A 593 18.91 -0.92 4.92
N GLU A 594 18.88 0.02 3.98
CA GLU A 594 19.63 1.27 4.07
C GLU A 594 18.86 2.43 3.46
N ALA A 595 19.41 3.63 3.52
CA ALA A 595 18.91 4.78 2.79
C ALA A 595 20.11 5.51 2.17
N PRO A 596 19.93 6.19 1.03
CA PRO A 596 20.98 7.00 0.47
C PRO A 596 21.31 8.15 1.42
N ARG A 597 22.61 8.43 1.56
CA ARG A 597 23.12 9.58 2.29
C ARG A 597 23.17 10.77 1.35
N LEU A 598 22.65 11.89 1.80
CA LEU A 598 22.58 13.12 1.02
C LEU A 598 23.63 14.11 1.49
N SER A 599 24.21 14.82 0.54
CA SER A 599 25.09 15.96 0.80
C SER A 599 24.71 17.06 -0.16
N LEU A 600 24.49 18.25 0.37
CA LEU A 600 23.84 19.32 -0.34
C LEU A 600 24.62 20.62 -0.19
N VAL A 601 24.84 21.31 -1.31
CA VAL A 601 25.47 22.63 -1.36
C VAL A 601 24.71 23.48 -2.37
N GLY A 602 24.41 24.73 -2.03
CA GLY A 602 23.70 25.65 -2.92
C GLY A 602 24.11 27.11 -2.72
N GLY A 603 23.75 27.96 -3.68
CA GLY A 603 24.02 29.41 -3.67
C GLY A 603 25.45 29.73 -4.12
N PHE A 604 25.89 29.11 -5.22
CA PHE A 604 27.13 29.50 -5.90
C PHE A 604 26.91 29.55 -7.42
N PRO A 605 27.57 30.48 -8.13
CA PRO A 605 27.46 30.61 -9.58
C PRO A 605 28.32 29.55 -10.31
N ASP A 606 27.82 29.02 -11.43
CA ASP A 606 28.59 28.09 -12.31
C ASP A 606 29.63 28.82 -13.18
N ARG A 607 29.36 30.09 -13.54
CA ARG A 607 30.21 30.87 -14.45
C ARG A 607 30.47 32.27 -13.93
N VAL A 608 31.74 32.66 -13.89
CA VAL A 608 32.18 34.04 -13.66
C VAL A 608 32.13 34.77 -15.00
N ASN A 609 30.94 35.21 -15.43
CA ASN A 609 30.79 36.01 -16.64
C ASN A 609 30.47 37.46 -16.26
N GLU A 610 31.27 38.42 -16.75
CA GLU A 610 31.23 39.86 -16.42
C GLU A 610 29.91 40.56 -16.77
N SER A 611 28.96 39.85 -17.39
CA SER A 611 27.64 40.36 -17.82
C SER A 611 26.45 39.88 -16.97
N TYR A 612 26.68 39.01 -15.98
CA TYR A 612 25.65 38.59 -15.01
C TYR A 612 26.00 39.18 -13.65
N ASN A 613 25.03 39.80 -12.98
CA ASN A 613 25.22 40.18 -11.58
C ASN A 613 25.34 38.90 -10.76
N PHE A 614 26.36 38.80 -9.92
CA PHE A 614 26.45 37.71 -8.96
C PHE A 614 25.39 37.93 -7.89
N GLY A 615 24.58 36.91 -7.59
CA GLY A 615 23.67 36.92 -6.46
C GLY A 615 24.41 37.37 -5.20
N THR A 616 23.99 38.51 -4.64
CA THR A 616 24.79 39.27 -3.68
C THR A 616 24.86 38.67 -2.26
N ASN A 617 24.27 37.50 -2.00
CA ASN A 617 23.98 37.02 -0.64
C ASN A 617 24.73 35.76 -0.18
N GLY A 618 25.65 35.19 -0.98
CA GLY A 618 26.41 34.01 -0.58
C GLY A 618 25.60 32.71 -0.59
N ARG A 619 26.09 31.68 0.11
CA ARG A 619 25.45 30.35 0.10
C ARG A 619 24.05 30.40 0.71
N PHE A 620 23.11 29.67 0.11
CA PHE A 620 21.77 29.53 0.68
C PHE A 620 21.81 28.92 2.09
N THR A 621 20.84 29.32 2.92
CA THR A 621 20.66 28.74 4.25
C THR A 621 20.29 27.27 4.13
N VAL A 622 21.04 26.40 4.81
CA VAL A 622 20.76 24.95 4.85
C VAL A 622 20.42 24.53 6.28
N LYS A 623 19.25 23.92 6.46
CA LYS A 623 18.79 23.33 7.72
C LYS A 623 18.81 21.81 7.61
N LEU A 624 19.49 21.15 8.54
CA LEU A 624 19.42 19.70 8.72
C LEU A 624 18.26 19.37 9.66
N LEU A 625 17.26 18.63 9.19
CA LEU A 625 16.16 18.13 10.02
C LEU A 625 16.53 16.78 10.64
N SER A 626 17.09 15.88 9.83
CA SER A 626 17.47 14.55 10.29
C SER A 626 18.67 14.04 9.51
N ARG A 627 19.47 13.20 10.17
CA ARG A 627 20.65 12.56 9.57
C ARG A 627 20.49 11.06 9.57
N TYR A 628 20.95 10.44 8.49
CA TYR A 628 20.99 9.01 8.30
C TYR A 628 21.62 8.32 9.50
N ASN A 629 20.92 7.32 10.00
CA ASN A 629 21.44 6.40 10.99
C ASN A 629 21.08 4.98 10.56
N SER A 630 22.08 4.10 10.54
CA SER A 630 21.84 2.71 10.18
C SER A 630 20.94 2.07 11.24
N PRO A 631 19.92 1.32 10.83
CA PRO A 631 19.13 0.51 11.75
C PRO A 631 20.04 -0.48 12.46
N LYS A 632 19.86 -0.64 13.77
CA LYS A 632 20.59 -1.63 14.58
C LYS A 632 19.76 -2.90 14.72
N ASN A 633 20.45 -4.04 14.76
CA ASN A 633 19.91 -5.36 15.09
C ASN A 633 18.69 -5.78 14.26
N TYR A 634 18.66 -5.45 12.96
CA TYR A 634 17.68 -6.04 12.05
C TYR A 634 17.87 -7.55 11.94
N GLY A 635 16.78 -8.32 11.96
CA GLY A 635 16.82 -9.78 11.90
C GLY A 635 17.60 -10.31 10.69
N GLY A 636 17.52 -9.62 9.55
CA GLY A 636 18.28 -9.97 8.35
C GLY A 636 19.80 -9.99 8.56
N ASN A 637 20.32 -9.10 9.43
CA ASN A 637 21.74 -9.05 9.80
C ASN A 637 22.11 -10.09 10.88
N LEU A 638 21.13 -10.58 11.63
CA LEU A 638 21.33 -11.52 12.74
C LEU A 638 21.21 -13.00 12.33
N ARG A 639 20.72 -13.28 11.11
CA ARG A 639 20.61 -14.63 10.52
C ARG A 639 21.93 -15.44 10.58
N ASN A 640 23.08 -14.78 10.44
CA ASN A 640 24.38 -15.44 10.55
C ASN A 640 24.66 -15.98 11.96
N PHE A 641 24.19 -15.29 13.01
CA PHE A 641 24.35 -15.76 14.39
C PHE A 641 23.45 -16.98 14.67
N GLU A 642 22.27 -17.04 14.06
CA GLU A 642 21.42 -18.23 14.11
C GLU A 642 22.11 -19.44 13.48
N ASP A 643 22.74 -19.25 12.30
CA ASP A 643 23.48 -20.32 11.62
C ASP A 643 24.71 -20.76 12.44
N MET A 644 25.42 -19.83 13.10
CA MET A 644 26.51 -20.15 14.02
C MET A 644 26.04 -20.98 15.22
N SER A 645 24.87 -20.69 15.76
CA SER A 645 24.30 -21.47 16.86
C SER A 645 23.95 -22.89 16.47
N ARG A 646 23.39 -23.10 15.28
CA ARG A 646 23.15 -24.46 14.74
C ARG A 646 24.45 -25.24 14.66
N MET A 647 25.51 -24.62 14.15
CA MET A 647 26.82 -25.25 14.09
C MET A 647 27.37 -25.59 15.48
N TYR A 648 27.16 -24.74 16.48
CA TYR A 648 27.61 -25.01 17.86
C TYR A 648 26.83 -26.16 18.53
N PHE A 649 25.50 -26.16 18.44
CA PHE A 649 24.66 -27.11 19.17
C PHE A 649 24.46 -28.44 18.45
N ASP A 650 24.25 -28.40 17.12
CA ASP A 650 23.94 -29.59 16.33
C ASP A 650 25.19 -30.13 15.59
N ASN A 651 26.30 -29.37 15.58
CA ASN A 651 27.50 -29.69 14.79
C ASN A 651 27.17 -29.97 13.31
N ASN A 652 26.16 -29.26 12.80
CA ASN A 652 25.69 -29.36 11.43
C ASN A 652 25.41 -27.96 10.86
N HIS A 653 25.58 -27.84 9.54
CA HIS A 653 25.23 -26.62 8.82
C HIS A 653 23.80 -26.71 8.29
N ARG A 654 23.15 -25.54 8.15
CA ARG A 654 21.89 -25.41 7.42
C ARG A 654 22.06 -25.85 5.96
N HIS A 655 21.03 -26.42 5.37
CA HIS A 655 21.00 -26.83 3.97
C HIS A 655 20.88 -25.62 3.02
N VAL A 656 22.00 -24.89 2.82
CA VAL A 656 22.09 -23.72 1.92
C VAL A 656 21.69 -24.11 0.48
N GLY A 657 20.80 -23.34 -0.13
CA GLY A 657 20.29 -23.58 -1.49
C GLY A 657 19.35 -24.78 -1.64
N ASN A 658 18.93 -25.41 -0.54
CA ASN A 658 18.00 -26.54 -0.54
C ASN A 658 16.82 -26.28 0.40
N ASN A 659 15.78 -25.63 -0.12
CA ASN A 659 14.59 -25.25 0.64
C ASN A 659 13.81 -26.47 1.18
N TYR A 660 13.74 -27.56 0.42
CA TYR A 660 13.10 -28.80 0.89
C TYR A 660 13.82 -29.39 2.12
N GLY A 661 15.17 -29.41 2.08
CA GLY A 661 15.98 -29.84 3.22
C GLY A 661 15.69 -28.98 4.45
N LYS A 662 15.69 -27.65 4.30
CA LYS A 662 15.40 -26.74 5.42
C LYS A 662 14.03 -27.01 6.04
N TYR A 663 13.00 -27.17 5.22
CA TYR A 663 11.65 -27.47 5.69
C TYR A 663 11.58 -28.80 6.46
N VAL A 664 12.12 -29.88 5.90
CA VAL A 664 12.10 -31.22 6.53
C VAL A 664 12.85 -31.25 7.87
N PHE A 665 13.92 -30.45 8.00
CA PHE A 665 14.74 -30.39 9.21
C PHE A 665 14.37 -29.22 10.16
N GLY A 666 13.36 -28.40 9.82
CA GLY A 666 12.97 -27.22 10.59
C GLY A 666 14.11 -26.19 10.72
N GLU A 667 14.86 -25.99 9.65
CA GLU A 667 16.02 -25.09 9.60
C GLU A 667 15.67 -23.66 9.19
N GLU A 668 14.38 -23.35 9.06
CA GLU A 668 13.86 -22.01 8.80
C GLU A 668 14.33 -21.03 9.88
N THR A 669 14.50 -19.77 9.48
CA THR A 669 14.87 -18.72 10.41
C THR A 669 13.71 -18.39 11.36
N LYS A 670 14.05 -18.11 12.61
CA LYS A 670 13.10 -17.52 13.57
C LYS A 670 13.06 -15.99 13.50
N LEU A 671 13.86 -15.40 12.59
CA LEU A 671 14.08 -13.96 12.50
C LEU A 671 13.41 -13.36 11.26
N GLU A 672 12.50 -12.43 11.47
CA GLU A 672 11.97 -11.59 10.41
C GLU A 672 13.03 -10.57 9.98
N ALA A 673 13.29 -10.47 8.67
CA ALA A 673 14.40 -9.67 8.16
C ALA A 673 14.29 -8.18 8.52
N THR A 674 13.07 -7.64 8.46
CA THR A 674 12.73 -6.22 8.60
C THR A 674 12.33 -5.81 10.02
N LYS A 675 12.40 -6.74 11.00
CA LYS A 675 12.16 -6.47 12.42
C LYS A 675 13.46 -6.29 13.18
N GLN A 676 13.44 -5.43 14.20
CA GLN A 676 14.59 -5.21 15.06
C GLN A 676 14.52 -6.09 16.31
N TYR A 677 15.69 -6.45 16.82
CA TYR A 677 15.83 -7.36 17.95
C TYR A 677 16.69 -6.76 19.06
N VAL A 678 16.39 -7.15 20.29
CA VAL A 678 17.19 -6.89 21.50
C VAL A 678 18.10 -8.11 21.75
N ASP A 679 19.37 -7.86 22.05
CA ASP A 679 20.32 -8.89 22.45
C ASP A 679 20.60 -8.80 23.96
N TYR A 680 20.19 -9.83 24.71
CA TYR A 680 20.59 -9.98 26.11
C TYR A 680 21.77 -10.93 26.22
N ALA A 681 22.87 -10.49 26.82
CA ALA A 681 24.07 -11.29 26.98
C ALA A 681 24.29 -11.69 28.44
N LEU A 682 24.27 -12.99 28.72
CA LEU A 682 24.58 -13.59 30.02
C LEU A 682 26.00 -14.15 30.00
N THR A 683 26.92 -13.56 30.77
CA THR A 683 28.28 -14.06 30.91
C THR A 683 28.37 -14.99 32.11
N ILE A 684 28.82 -16.22 31.86
CA ILE A 684 29.06 -17.24 32.87
C ILE A 684 30.54 -17.61 32.87
N HIS A 685 31.14 -17.64 34.05
CA HIS A 685 32.56 -17.93 34.23
C HIS A 685 32.77 -19.09 35.19
N ARG A 686 33.01 -20.27 34.62
CA ARG A 686 33.10 -21.51 35.41
C ARG A 686 34.54 -21.84 35.76
N ARG A 687 34.80 -21.98 37.06
CA ARG A 687 36.09 -22.43 37.59
C ARG A 687 36.06 -23.91 37.94
N ARG A 688 36.80 -24.74 37.19
CA ARG A 688 36.96 -26.17 37.49
C ARG A 688 38.39 -26.50 37.92
N TYR A 689 38.53 -27.34 38.94
CA TYR A 689 39.81 -27.92 39.32
C TYR A 689 40.07 -29.18 38.50
N THR A 690 41.26 -29.29 37.90
CA THR A 690 41.66 -30.47 37.10
C THR A 690 42.93 -31.09 37.69
N GLN A 691 43.08 -32.41 37.59
CA GLN A 691 44.25 -33.12 38.15
C GLN A 691 45.47 -33.06 37.22
N GLY A 692 45.88 -31.85 36.83
CA GLY A 692 47.06 -31.59 36.00
C GLY A 692 47.77 -30.31 36.42
N TRP A 693 48.97 -30.06 35.87
CA TRP A 693 49.90 -28.99 36.29
C TRP A 693 49.30 -27.56 36.32
N SER A 694 48.18 -27.32 35.64
CA SER A 694 47.53 -26.00 35.62
C SER A 694 46.60 -25.72 36.81
N ASP A 695 46.26 -26.74 37.63
CA ASP A 695 45.38 -26.74 38.83
C ASP A 695 43.95 -26.14 38.68
N LYS A 696 43.70 -25.25 37.72
CA LYS A 696 42.43 -24.60 37.41
C LYS A 696 42.26 -24.47 35.90
N VAL A 697 41.09 -24.84 35.40
CA VAL A 697 40.62 -24.53 34.04
C VAL A 697 39.50 -23.51 34.18
N ASP A 698 39.66 -22.41 33.46
CA ASP A 698 38.74 -21.29 33.44
C ASP A 698 37.95 -21.32 32.12
N GLU A 699 36.64 -21.55 32.19
CA GLU A 699 35.75 -21.64 31.05
C GLU A 699 34.72 -20.51 31.11
N GLY A 700 35.05 -19.36 30.51
CA GLY A 700 34.13 -18.25 30.30
C GLY A 700 33.28 -18.45 29.03
N ARG A 701 31.96 -18.24 29.12
CA ARG A 701 31.04 -18.24 27.98
C ARG A 701 30.03 -17.10 28.10
N THR A 702 29.73 -16.48 26.97
CA THR A 702 28.64 -15.51 26.85
C THR A 702 27.48 -16.15 26.10
N TYR A 703 26.31 -16.20 26.72
CA TYR A 703 25.08 -16.66 26.06
C TYR A 703 24.23 -15.45 25.68
N HIS A 704 24.05 -15.26 24.38
CA HIS A 704 23.22 -14.21 23.81
C HIS A 704 21.79 -14.71 23.64
N PHE A 705 20.79 -13.90 23.98
CA PHE A 705 19.38 -14.18 23.80
C PHE A 705 18.80 -13.10 22.89
N ILE A 706 18.46 -13.49 21.66
CA ILE A 706 17.92 -12.58 20.66
C ILE A 706 16.39 -12.64 20.72
N ALA A 707 15.76 -11.51 21.03
CA ALA A 707 14.31 -11.39 21.15
C ALA A 707 13.79 -10.16 20.39
N GLU A 708 12.61 -10.26 19.78
CA GLU A 708 12.04 -9.17 18.98
C GLU A 708 11.70 -7.96 19.86
N VAL A 709 11.95 -6.75 19.35
CA VAL A 709 11.49 -5.51 20.00
C VAL A 709 9.97 -5.55 20.16
N GLY A 710 9.47 -5.26 21.37
CA GLY A 710 8.05 -5.41 21.73
C GLY A 710 7.64 -6.80 22.24
N ARG A 711 8.48 -7.84 22.08
CA ARG A 711 8.23 -9.21 22.60
C ARG A 711 9.32 -9.72 23.57
N HIS A 712 10.28 -8.87 23.93
CA HIS A 712 11.46 -9.26 24.71
C HIS A 712 11.25 -9.36 26.23
N GLN A 713 10.12 -8.87 26.77
CA GLN A 713 9.93 -8.72 28.23
C GLN A 713 10.12 -10.04 29.00
N ALA A 714 9.62 -11.16 28.46
CA ALA A 714 9.73 -12.45 29.13
C ALA A 714 11.18 -12.93 29.30
N ILE A 715 12.07 -12.59 28.36
CA ILE A 715 13.51 -12.87 28.44
C ILE A 715 14.16 -11.97 29.49
N GLU A 716 13.80 -10.68 29.50
CA GLU A 716 14.29 -9.72 30.49
C GLU A 716 13.94 -10.16 31.91
N ASP A 717 12.68 -10.53 32.15
CA ASP A 717 12.19 -10.99 33.46
C ASP A 717 12.92 -12.25 33.93
N MET A 718 13.13 -13.22 33.03
CA MET A 718 13.87 -14.45 33.33
C MET A 718 15.32 -14.17 33.72
N LEU A 719 16.02 -13.33 32.94
CA LEU A 719 17.43 -13.00 33.18
C LEU A 719 17.61 -12.10 34.40
N ASN A 720 16.69 -11.16 34.65
CA ASN A 720 16.68 -10.34 35.86
C ASN A 720 16.40 -11.19 37.11
N GLY A 721 15.50 -12.16 37.03
CA GLY A 721 15.28 -13.13 38.10
C GLY A 721 16.55 -13.92 38.45
N LEU A 722 17.28 -14.39 37.42
CA LEU A 722 18.57 -15.06 37.60
C LEU A 722 19.62 -14.11 38.19
N ALA A 723 19.73 -12.88 37.66
CA ALA A 723 20.69 -11.86 38.08
C ALA A 723 20.53 -11.51 39.57
N LEU A 724 19.28 -11.27 40.00
CA LEU A 724 18.95 -10.98 41.40
C LEU A 724 19.35 -12.14 42.33
N ALA A 725 19.10 -13.38 41.92
CA ALA A 725 19.48 -14.56 42.70
C ALA A 725 21.01 -14.79 42.76
N ALA A 726 21.72 -14.43 41.69
CA ALA A 726 23.19 -14.47 41.64
C ALA A 726 23.84 -13.30 42.40
N GLY A 727 23.11 -12.20 42.62
CA GLY A 727 23.62 -10.99 43.23
C GLY A 727 24.37 -10.08 42.26
N VAL A 728 24.04 -10.14 40.97
CA VAL A 728 24.58 -9.26 39.92
C VAL A 728 23.52 -8.22 39.51
N PRO A 729 23.93 -7.06 38.94
CA PRO A 729 22.99 -6.03 38.51
C PRO A 729 21.97 -6.53 37.47
N THR A 730 20.73 -6.02 37.55
CA THR A 730 19.68 -6.26 36.57
C THR A 730 19.85 -5.33 35.35
N VAL A 731 19.18 -5.69 34.25
CA VAL A 731 19.18 -4.93 33.00
C VAL A 731 17.77 -4.50 32.63
N GLN A 732 17.67 -3.48 31.80
CA GLN A 732 16.43 -2.97 31.23
C GLN A 732 16.70 -2.51 29.80
N ALA A 733 16.00 -3.07 28.81
CA ALA A 733 16.19 -2.72 27.40
C ALA A 733 15.63 -1.33 27.06
N TYR A 734 14.45 -1.00 27.60
CA TYR A 734 13.74 0.25 27.34
C TYR A 734 13.22 0.84 28.65
N ALA A 735 13.33 2.16 28.80
CA ALA A 735 12.70 2.85 29.93
C ALA A 735 11.18 2.70 29.83
N GLU A 736 10.53 2.37 30.95
CA GLU A 736 9.06 2.40 31.08
C GLU A 736 8.49 3.83 30.98
#